data_AF-A0A945R5T2-F1
#
_entry.id   AF-A0A945R5T2-F1
#
_cell.length_a   1.000
_cell.length_b   1.000
_cell.length_c   1.000
_cell.angle_alpha   90.00
_cell.angle_beta   90.00
_cell.angle_gamma   90.00
#
_symmetry.space_group_name_H-M   'P 1'
#
loop_
_entity.id
_entity.type
_entity.pdbx_description
1 polymer ?
#
loop_
_entity_poly.entity_id
_entity_poly.type
_entity_poly.pdbx_seq_one_letter_code
_entity_poly.pdbx_strand_id
1 'polypeptide(L)'
;MKTTLSPAAQVVPRSRILVFASLVIGIAIGASAIGLIVAGGSYQVAPAGITDTGPLIAWGVGILRVLTDIAGILTIGFLVSAAFLDPSGKDGVLSSVGRKDVIRAAWAAAVWAILSVIQASFLLAYVLGISLTEAITPIVVSTYATDIPATRALIVVFVIAAVIALGGFITATTDVSAAGVVLALVAVSLPSLAGHGSGLGDHALALTAGVTHVVAAALWVGGLVVLLFHAIKRDIPLGRALERFSPLALIAIVLLAVSGLSNSYTRLNSFDELFTNGYGQVVLVKVGLILSLGFLGYRLRTRVLPLLRAPGAGKRFAKVAACEVMIMAAAVGLGVALATSPYPRVEQVLPTFGETLLGYPYPPAPTVSSVVFGFQLEPFFLAGSVIAAALYIVGYIHLRQRGDAWPTMRLVAWLAGVGVIIWCTNSGIALYSQVSVGLHMVNHMTLTMLGPIFLVMAAPATLALRVLRPSRTNERGPREWLVLFLNSKINSLATNPFFVFFIYVIGLYGLYLTPAFGWLMGSHIGHVLMQLHFILAGYLFYWVLLGIDPRPHPLPYWGRIVLLLLSLGVHAFFSVILMMGTTPMAIEWYGLVRPDWVVDPLADTLFGGQVAWGLSEIPALLALITIMVQWSRSDARDAKRKDRQAERDGDAELNAYNKHLASLNQGSKGRRVEPQGPARVDANMFASVVVTPGITIIDVRTPGEFAQSHIGGAVNYNVEGPDFADQIKGLDPDGVYAVYCQSGNRSQVAVGKMAGIGVRSVFELESGITGWESAGSPVVSES
;
A
#
# COMPACT_ATOMS: atom_id res chain seq x y z
N MET A 1 -17.02 3.44 -58.18
CA MET A 1 -18.14 4.41 -58.35
C MET A 1 -19.38 3.81 -57.70
N LYS A 2 -20.10 4.59 -56.88
CA LYS A 2 -21.11 4.22 -55.84
C LYS A 2 -20.55 3.95 -54.44
N THR A 3 -20.01 5.02 -53.87
CA THR A 3 -19.98 5.34 -52.43
C THR A 3 -21.40 5.27 -51.85
N THR A 4 -21.70 4.22 -51.08
CA THR A 4 -22.87 4.21 -50.19
C THR A 4 -22.61 5.19 -49.06
N LEU A 5 -23.24 6.37 -49.15
CA LEU A 5 -23.28 7.38 -48.10
C LEU A 5 -23.79 6.74 -46.81
N SER A 6 -22.96 6.79 -45.77
CA SER A 6 -23.37 6.61 -44.37
C SER A 6 -24.58 7.50 -44.09
N PRO A 7 -25.67 7.00 -43.48
CA PRO A 7 -26.80 7.85 -43.13
C PRO A 7 -26.31 8.90 -42.14
N ALA A 8 -26.41 10.18 -42.54
CA ALA A 8 -26.04 11.32 -41.72
C ALA A 8 -26.60 11.17 -40.31
N ALA A 9 -25.71 11.11 -39.32
CA ALA A 9 -26.08 11.12 -37.91
C ALA A 9 -26.88 12.40 -37.64
N GLN A 10 -28.21 12.29 -37.54
CA GLN A 10 -29.07 13.40 -37.12
C GLN A 10 -28.56 13.92 -35.77
N VAL A 11 -27.90 15.07 -35.79
CA VAL A 11 -27.41 15.76 -34.59
C VAL A 11 -28.62 16.18 -33.78
N VAL A 12 -28.81 15.59 -32.60
CA VAL A 12 -29.86 16.01 -31.67
C VAL A 12 -29.57 17.46 -31.26
N PRO A 13 -30.54 18.39 -31.38
CA PRO A 13 -30.30 19.79 -31.05
C PRO A 13 -29.97 19.95 -29.57
N ARG A 14 -28.91 20.73 -29.26
CA ARG A 14 -28.42 20.97 -27.89
C ARG A 14 -29.52 21.45 -26.94
N SER A 15 -30.51 22.18 -27.46
CA SER A 15 -31.68 22.65 -26.71
C SER A 15 -32.49 21.53 -26.05
N ARG A 16 -32.64 20.36 -26.69
CA ARG A 16 -33.39 19.24 -26.11
C ARG A 16 -32.67 18.60 -24.92
N ILE A 17 -31.34 18.55 -24.96
CA ILE A 17 -30.54 18.02 -23.85
C ILE A 17 -30.61 18.97 -22.65
N LEU A 18 -30.51 20.28 -22.90
CA LEU A 18 -30.63 21.30 -21.85
C LEU A 18 -32.01 21.29 -21.19
N VAL A 19 -33.10 21.24 -21.97
CA VAL A 19 -34.46 21.16 -21.42
C VAL A 19 -34.64 19.91 -20.56
N PHE A 20 -34.15 18.75 -21.01
CA PHE A 20 -34.22 17.53 -20.22
C PHE A 20 -33.41 17.63 -18.92
N ALA A 21 -32.19 18.18 -18.98
CA ALA A 21 -31.36 18.39 -17.81
C ALA A 21 -32.04 19.34 -16.79
N SER A 22 -32.61 20.46 -17.25
CA SER A 22 -33.35 21.38 -16.39
C SER A 22 -34.58 20.72 -15.75
N LEU A 23 -35.30 19.88 -16.49
CA LEU A 23 -36.44 19.12 -15.97
C LEU A 23 -35.99 18.15 -14.86
N VAL A 24 -34.91 17.39 -15.09
CA VAL A 24 -34.36 16.44 -14.10
C VAL A 24 -33.93 17.17 -12.82
N ILE A 25 -33.24 18.30 -12.94
CA ILE A 25 -32.84 19.14 -11.78
C ILE A 25 -34.07 19.68 -11.06
N GLY A 26 -35.07 20.17 -11.80
CA GLY A 26 -36.33 20.66 -11.24
C GLY A 26 -37.09 19.59 -10.46
N ILE A 27 -37.13 18.34 -10.96
CA ILE A 27 -37.71 17.19 -10.26
C ILE A 27 -36.97 16.92 -8.95
N ALA A 28 -35.63 16.92 -8.96
CA ALA A 28 -34.84 16.66 -7.75
C ALA A 28 -35.07 17.75 -6.69
N ILE A 29 -35.06 19.02 -7.08
CA ILE A 29 -35.31 20.15 -6.18
C ILE A 29 -36.75 20.10 -5.64
N GLY A 30 -37.74 19.88 -6.51
CA GLY A 30 -39.15 19.77 -6.12
C GLY A 30 -39.39 18.60 -5.16
N ALA A 31 -38.81 17.44 -5.44
CA ALA A 31 -38.89 16.28 -4.55
C ALA A 31 -38.22 16.53 -3.19
N SER A 32 -37.06 17.21 -3.16
CA SER A 32 -36.43 17.63 -1.91
C SER A 32 -37.33 18.58 -1.13
N ALA A 33 -37.96 19.55 -1.79
CA ALA A 33 -38.84 20.51 -1.12
C ALA A 33 -40.09 19.84 -0.53
N ILE A 34 -40.74 18.96 -1.30
CA ILE A 34 -41.88 18.16 -0.82
C ILE A 34 -41.45 17.28 0.35
N GLY A 35 -40.30 16.60 0.24
CA GLY A 35 -39.77 15.75 1.29
C GLY A 35 -39.50 16.51 2.59
N LEU A 36 -38.93 17.72 2.51
CA LEU A 36 -38.68 18.57 3.67
C LEU A 36 -39.98 18.97 4.38
N ILE A 37 -41.02 19.31 3.62
CA ILE A 37 -42.33 19.66 4.18
C ILE A 37 -42.94 18.45 4.88
N VAL A 38 -42.96 17.29 4.22
CA VAL A 38 -43.58 16.07 4.76
C VAL A 38 -42.83 15.56 5.98
N ALA A 39 -41.49 15.57 5.95
CA ALA A 39 -40.66 15.10 7.05
C ALA A 39 -40.48 16.14 8.19
N GLY A 40 -41.11 17.31 8.09
CA GLY A 40 -41.03 18.35 9.13
C GLY A 40 -39.69 19.10 9.18
N GLY A 41 -38.86 19.00 8.13
CA GLY A 41 -37.61 19.74 7.97
C GLY A 41 -37.75 21.09 7.24
N SER A 42 -38.97 21.51 6.90
CA SER A 42 -39.21 22.82 6.27
C SER A 42 -38.98 23.96 7.26
N TYR A 43 -38.59 25.13 6.74
CA TYR A 43 -38.41 26.35 7.53
C TYR A 43 -39.62 26.67 8.41
N GLN A 44 -39.35 26.96 9.69
CA GLN A 44 -40.30 27.52 10.65
C GLN A 44 -39.70 28.79 11.24
N VAL A 45 -40.55 29.80 11.48
CA VAL A 45 -40.11 31.06 12.09
C VAL A 45 -39.61 30.78 13.49
N ALA A 46 -38.40 31.25 13.81
CA ALA A 46 -37.82 31.04 15.13
C ALA A 46 -38.69 31.69 16.23
N PRO A 47 -38.84 31.06 17.41
CA PRO A 47 -39.51 31.67 18.55
C PRO A 47 -38.89 33.03 18.93
N ALA A 48 -39.70 33.94 19.46
CA ALA A 48 -39.25 35.27 19.85
C ALA A 48 -38.04 35.20 20.82
N GLY A 49 -36.95 35.89 20.49
CA GLY A 49 -35.71 35.91 21.27
C GLY A 49 -34.61 34.97 20.77
N ILE A 50 -34.89 34.12 19.78
CA ILE A 50 -33.90 33.28 19.07
C ILE A 50 -33.60 33.91 17.71
N THR A 51 -32.32 33.90 17.30
CA THR A 51 -31.93 34.44 15.99
C THR A 51 -32.46 33.55 14.86
N ASP A 52 -32.97 34.19 13.80
CA ASP A 52 -33.55 33.51 12.64
C ASP A 52 -32.71 33.78 11.39
N THR A 53 -32.38 32.71 10.67
CA THR A 53 -31.62 32.74 9.40
C THR A 53 -32.49 33.17 8.22
N GLY A 54 -33.81 33.10 8.37
CA GLY A 54 -34.80 33.40 7.36
C GLY A 54 -34.99 32.29 6.32
N PRO A 55 -36.07 32.38 5.53
CA PRO A 55 -36.45 31.31 4.60
C PRO A 55 -35.43 31.07 3.49
N LEU A 56 -34.73 32.12 3.04
CA LEU A 56 -33.75 32.01 1.95
C LEU A 56 -32.61 31.05 2.30
N ILE A 57 -32.07 31.16 3.52
CA ILE A 57 -30.95 30.33 3.96
C ILE A 57 -31.45 28.90 4.22
N ALA A 58 -32.57 28.75 4.93
CA ALA A 58 -33.15 27.45 5.26
C ALA A 58 -33.48 26.61 4.01
N TRP A 59 -34.16 27.18 3.02
CA TRP A 59 -34.43 26.48 1.75
C TRP A 59 -33.18 26.37 0.87
N GLY A 60 -32.30 27.37 0.92
CA GLY A 60 -31.05 27.41 0.16
C GLY A 60 -30.11 26.26 0.49
N VAL A 61 -29.99 25.85 1.76
CA VAL A 61 -29.17 24.71 2.17
C VAL A 61 -29.59 23.42 1.46
N GLY A 62 -30.89 23.12 1.44
CA GLY A 62 -31.43 21.93 0.77
C GLY A 62 -31.23 21.97 -0.75
N ILE A 63 -31.48 23.12 -1.39
CA ILE A 63 -31.29 23.29 -2.84
C ILE A 63 -29.81 23.13 -3.21
N LEU A 64 -28.91 23.80 -2.49
CA LEU A 64 -27.46 23.71 -2.72
C LEU A 64 -26.96 22.29 -2.50
N ARG A 65 -27.52 21.57 -1.52
CA ARG A 65 -27.19 20.15 -1.32
C ARG A 65 -27.55 19.30 -2.53
N VAL A 66 -28.77 19.43 -3.07
CA VAL A 66 -29.19 18.71 -4.29
C VAL A 66 -28.26 19.02 -5.46
N LEU A 67 -27.94 20.30 -5.69
CA LEU A 67 -27.06 20.71 -6.79
C LEU A 67 -25.64 20.17 -6.62
N THR A 68 -25.10 20.21 -5.41
CA THR A 68 -23.77 19.68 -5.07
C THR A 68 -23.72 18.18 -5.29
N ASP A 69 -24.75 17.44 -4.84
CA ASP A 69 -24.84 15.99 -5.05
C ASP A 69 -24.94 15.64 -6.54
N ILE A 70 -25.75 16.36 -7.33
CA ILE A 70 -25.83 16.18 -8.79
C ILE A 70 -24.47 16.41 -9.46
N ALA A 71 -23.74 17.45 -9.08
CA ALA A 71 -22.43 17.75 -9.65
C ALA A 71 -21.40 16.63 -9.34
N GLY A 72 -21.42 16.10 -8.12
CA GLY A 72 -20.60 14.93 -7.74
C GLY A 72 -20.98 13.67 -8.52
N ILE A 73 -22.27 13.37 -8.64
CA ILE A 73 -22.80 12.21 -9.40
C ILE A 73 -22.38 12.29 -10.88
N LEU A 74 -22.49 13.48 -11.51
CA LEU A 74 -22.07 13.69 -12.90
C LEU A 74 -20.56 13.52 -13.07
N THR A 75 -19.77 14.06 -12.13
CA THR A 75 -18.31 13.91 -12.12
C THR A 75 -17.93 12.43 -12.11
N ILE A 76 -18.51 11.65 -11.20
CA ILE A 76 -18.29 10.20 -11.08
C ILE A 76 -18.72 9.48 -12.36
N GLY A 77 -19.92 9.77 -12.88
CA GLY A 77 -20.45 9.14 -14.09
C GLY A 77 -19.53 9.30 -15.30
N PHE A 78 -19.04 10.51 -15.56
CA PHE A 78 -18.16 10.76 -16.70
C PHE A 78 -16.76 10.15 -16.52
N LEU A 79 -16.21 10.16 -15.30
CA LEU A 79 -14.94 9.48 -15.01
C LEU A 79 -15.04 7.97 -15.15
N VAL A 80 -16.14 7.37 -14.67
CA VAL A 80 -16.42 5.92 -14.84
C VAL A 80 -16.57 5.57 -16.32
N SER A 81 -17.24 6.41 -17.10
CA SER A 81 -17.35 6.24 -18.56
C SER A 81 -15.98 6.19 -19.23
N ALA A 82 -15.13 7.18 -18.93
CA ALA A 82 -13.79 7.28 -19.50
C ALA A 82 -12.84 6.18 -19.03
N ALA A 83 -12.93 5.75 -17.77
CA ALA A 83 -12.00 4.78 -17.19
C ALA A 83 -12.40 3.30 -17.46
N PHE A 84 -13.69 2.99 -17.54
CA PHE A 84 -14.18 1.60 -17.53
C PHE A 84 -15.14 1.24 -18.68
N LEU A 85 -16.00 2.16 -19.13
CA LEU A 85 -17.03 1.84 -20.12
C LEU A 85 -16.54 1.97 -21.57
N ASP A 86 -15.69 2.96 -21.87
CA ASP A 86 -15.03 3.11 -23.18
C ASP A 86 -13.55 3.57 -23.06
N PRO A 87 -12.65 2.72 -22.53
CA PRO A 87 -11.26 3.11 -22.24
C PRO A 87 -10.35 3.19 -23.48
N SER A 88 -10.90 3.24 -24.69
CA SER A 88 -10.24 2.79 -25.94
C SER A 88 -9.15 3.73 -26.52
N GLY A 89 -7.95 3.75 -25.92
CA GLY A 89 -6.73 4.25 -26.57
C GLY A 89 -5.52 3.32 -26.40
N LYS A 90 -4.45 3.55 -27.19
CA LYS A 90 -3.19 2.78 -27.08
C LYS A 90 -2.41 3.21 -25.83
N ASP A 91 -1.71 2.27 -25.21
CA ASP A 91 -0.74 2.52 -24.12
C ASP A 91 -1.28 3.32 -22.91
N GLY A 92 -2.57 3.15 -22.58
CA GLY A 92 -3.18 3.84 -21.42
C GLY A 92 -3.61 5.28 -21.67
N VAL A 93 -3.58 5.74 -22.92
CA VAL A 93 -4.18 7.01 -23.34
C VAL A 93 -5.69 6.81 -23.53
N LEU A 94 -6.48 7.82 -23.21
CA LEU A 94 -7.94 7.79 -23.40
C LEU A 94 -8.33 7.83 -24.88
N SER A 95 -9.49 7.25 -25.19
CA SER A 95 -10.14 7.42 -26.50
C SER A 95 -10.54 8.89 -26.74
N SER A 96 -10.83 9.26 -27.99
CA SER A 96 -11.35 10.61 -28.29
C SER A 96 -12.65 10.91 -27.54
N VAL A 97 -13.51 9.90 -27.34
CA VAL A 97 -14.74 10.02 -26.57
C VAL A 97 -14.42 10.10 -25.08
N GLY A 98 -13.57 9.21 -24.57
CA GLY A 98 -13.11 9.21 -23.17
C GLY A 98 -12.46 10.52 -22.76
N ARG A 99 -11.65 11.15 -23.62
CA ARG A 99 -11.09 12.48 -23.36
C ARG A 99 -12.17 13.55 -23.25
N LYS A 100 -13.19 13.52 -24.11
CA LYS A 100 -14.34 14.44 -24.02
C LYS A 100 -15.13 14.23 -22.73
N ASP A 101 -15.26 12.98 -22.28
CA ASP A 101 -15.88 12.66 -21.00
C ASP A 101 -15.07 13.16 -19.81
N VAL A 102 -13.74 12.99 -19.81
CA VAL A 102 -12.89 13.56 -18.75
C VAL A 102 -12.97 15.08 -18.71
N ILE A 103 -13.03 15.77 -19.85
CA ILE A 103 -13.23 17.23 -19.86
C ILE A 103 -14.61 17.60 -19.28
N ARG A 104 -15.66 16.82 -19.55
CA ARG A 104 -16.99 17.04 -18.95
C ARG A 104 -16.97 16.77 -17.45
N ALA A 105 -16.28 15.72 -17.01
CA ALA A 105 -16.06 15.45 -15.61
C ALA A 105 -15.30 16.59 -14.94
N ALA A 106 -14.29 17.16 -15.60
CA ALA A 106 -13.52 18.28 -15.07
C ALA A 106 -14.38 19.53 -14.87
N TRP A 107 -15.25 19.84 -15.84
CA TRP A 107 -16.23 20.93 -15.68
C TRP A 107 -17.26 20.63 -14.58
N ALA A 108 -17.78 19.41 -14.51
CA ALA A 108 -18.70 19.01 -13.44
C ALA A 108 -18.02 19.10 -12.06
N ALA A 109 -16.75 18.72 -11.95
CA ALA A 109 -15.95 18.81 -10.74
C ALA A 109 -15.64 20.27 -10.36
N ALA A 110 -15.40 21.15 -11.34
CA ALA A 110 -15.23 22.58 -11.09
C ALA A 110 -16.53 23.21 -10.55
N VAL A 111 -17.68 22.87 -11.14
CA VAL A 111 -18.99 23.28 -10.61
C VAL A 111 -19.22 22.71 -9.22
N TRP A 112 -18.86 21.44 -9.00
CA TRP A 112 -18.97 20.78 -7.70
C TRP A 112 -18.12 21.48 -6.62
N ALA A 113 -16.90 21.88 -6.96
CA ALA A 113 -16.02 22.64 -6.07
C ALA A 113 -16.64 23.99 -5.68
N ILE A 114 -17.13 24.75 -6.66
CA ILE A 114 -17.79 26.05 -6.42
C ILE A 114 -19.04 25.86 -5.55
N LEU A 115 -19.90 24.90 -5.89
CA LEU A 115 -21.12 24.62 -5.12
C LEU A 115 -20.81 24.18 -3.69
N SER A 116 -19.73 23.44 -3.46
CA SER A 116 -19.33 23.01 -2.12
C SER A 116 -18.96 24.19 -1.22
N VAL A 117 -18.29 25.21 -1.77
CA VAL A 117 -17.97 26.45 -1.04
C VAL A 117 -19.24 27.25 -0.75
N ILE A 118 -20.12 27.43 -1.74
CA ILE A 118 -21.39 28.15 -1.55
C ILE A 118 -22.26 27.43 -0.51
N GLN A 119 -22.34 26.11 -0.59
CA GLN A 119 -23.06 25.29 0.38
C GLN A 119 -22.45 25.41 1.78
N ALA A 120 -21.13 25.41 1.91
CA ALA A 120 -20.46 25.58 3.20
C ALA A 120 -20.82 26.92 3.85
N SER A 121 -20.86 28.01 3.07
CA SER A 121 -21.27 29.33 3.57
C SER A 121 -22.73 29.38 4.02
N PHE A 122 -23.64 28.75 3.26
CA PHE A 122 -25.05 28.65 3.64
C PHE A 122 -25.25 27.79 4.89
N LEU A 123 -24.52 26.68 4.99
CA LEU A 123 -24.58 25.80 6.15
C LEU A 123 -24.04 26.50 7.40
N LEU A 124 -22.96 27.26 7.27
CA LEU A 124 -22.39 28.04 8.37
C LEU A 124 -23.39 29.10 8.87
N ALA A 125 -24.03 29.82 7.96
CA ALA A 125 -25.09 30.76 8.30
C ALA A 125 -26.29 30.07 8.97
N TYR A 126 -26.69 28.91 8.44
CA TYR A 126 -27.81 28.11 8.95
C TYR A 126 -27.56 27.61 10.37
N VAL A 127 -26.40 27.03 10.64
CA VAL A 127 -26.05 26.45 11.95
C VAL A 127 -25.83 27.54 13.00
N LEU A 128 -25.22 28.67 12.64
CA LEU A 128 -24.95 29.76 13.58
C LEU A 128 -26.15 30.68 13.82
N GLY A 129 -27.23 30.57 13.03
CA GLY A 129 -28.38 31.43 13.20
C GLY A 129 -28.16 32.87 12.73
N ILE A 130 -27.24 33.11 11.79
CA ILE A 130 -26.80 34.45 11.35
C ILE A 130 -27.08 34.71 9.87
N SER A 131 -26.94 35.98 9.45
CA SER A 131 -27.07 36.37 8.05
C SER A 131 -25.94 35.81 7.18
N LEU A 132 -26.20 35.59 5.89
CA LEU A 132 -25.17 35.12 4.95
C LEU A 132 -23.97 36.08 4.85
N THR A 133 -24.22 37.39 4.96
CA THR A 133 -23.17 38.42 4.94
C THR A 133 -22.25 38.34 6.15
N GLU A 134 -22.77 37.96 7.31
CA GLU A 134 -21.99 37.78 8.53
C GLU A 134 -21.23 36.45 8.51
N ALA A 135 -21.86 35.39 8.00
CA ALA A 135 -21.26 34.06 7.91
C ALA A 135 -19.99 34.00 7.05
N ILE A 136 -19.89 34.85 6.02
CA ILE A 136 -18.72 34.90 5.12
C ILE A 136 -17.62 35.86 5.62
N THR A 137 -17.78 36.48 6.78
CA THR A 137 -16.74 37.36 7.33
C THR A 137 -15.49 36.56 7.71
N PRO A 138 -14.27 37.12 7.55
CA PRO A 138 -13.03 36.40 7.86
C PRO A 138 -12.97 35.86 9.30
N ILE A 139 -13.57 36.58 10.26
CA ILE A 139 -13.58 36.18 11.67
C ILE A 139 -14.46 34.95 11.90
N VAL A 140 -15.67 34.92 11.34
CA VAL A 140 -16.59 33.78 11.49
C VAL A 140 -16.04 32.55 10.77
N VAL A 141 -15.51 32.72 9.55
CA VAL A 141 -14.94 31.62 8.77
C VAL A 141 -13.72 31.02 9.46
N SER A 142 -12.77 31.84 9.92
CA SER A 142 -11.56 31.33 10.60
C SER A 142 -11.85 30.68 11.94
N THR A 143 -12.91 31.11 12.63
CA THR A 143 -13.29 30.56 13.95
C THR A 143 -14.09 29.26 13.81
N TYR A 144 -15.11 29.22 12.94
CA TYR A 144 -16.12 28.15 12.99
C TYR A 144 -16.08 27.17 11.81
N ALA A 145 -15.45 27.50 10.68
CA ALA A 145 -15.57 26.68 9.47
C ALA A 145 -14.94 25.28 9.60
N THR A 146 -13.91 25.14 10.46
CA THR A 146 -13.25 23.87 10.76
C THR A 146 -13.89 23.09 11.91
N ASP A 147 -14.66 23.78 12.76
CA ASP A 147 -15.25 23.22 13.98
C ASP A 147 -16.57 22.51 13.66
N ILE A 148 -17.34 23.03 12.71
CA ILE A 148 -18.57 22.38 12.24
C ILE A 148 -18.20 21.22 11.29
N PRO A 149 -18.47 19.94 11.63
CA PRO A 149 -18.00 18.79 10.85
C PRO A 149 -18.48 18.80 9.40
N ALA A 150 -19.74 19.20 9.16
CA ALA A 150 -20.33 19.23 7.82
C ALA A 150 -19.73 20.35 6.95
N THR A 151 -19.39 21.51 7.53
CA THR A 151 -18.66 22.59 6.84
C THR A 151 -17.24 22.13 6.50
N ARG A 152 -16.53 21.52 7.46
CA ARG A 152 -15.21 20.92 7.24
C ARG A 152 -15.22 19.88 6.12
N ALA A 153 -16.22 19.00 6.09
CA ALA A 153 -16.37 18.02 5.02
C ALA A 153 -16.48 18.69 3.64
N LEU A 154 -17.30 19.73 3.51
CA LEU A 154 -17.48 20.48 2.25
C LEU A 154 -16.20 21.20 1.80
N ILE A 155 -15.39 21.72 2.74
CA ILE A 155 -14.07 22.31 2.42
C ILE A 155 -13.14 21.26 1.83
N VAL A 156 -13.10 20.05 2.41
CA VAL A 156 -12.29 18.95 1.86
C VAL A 156 -12.83 18.49 0.50
N VAL A 157 -14.16 18.44 0.32
CA VAL A 157 -14.79 18.16 -0.99
C VAL A 157 -14.36 19.20 -2.03
N PHE A 158 -14.34 20.49 -1.69
CA PHE A 158 -13.85 21.54 -2.58
C PHE A 158 -12.41 21.26 -3.06
N VAL A 159 -11.49 20.94 -2.13
CA VAL A 159 -10.10 20.65 -2.48
C VAL A 159 -10.00 19.44 -3.41
N ILE A 160 -10.67 18.33 -3.07
CA ILE A 160 -10.63 17.11 -3.89
C ILE A 160 -11.27 17.34 -5.27
N ALA A 161 -12.42 18.01 -5.32
CA ALA A 161 -13.10 18.34 -6.57
C ALA A 161 -12.25 19.26 -7.46
N ALA A 162 -11.54 20.23 -6.88
CA ALA A 162 -10.59 21.08 -7.60
C ALA A 162 -9.40 20.28 -8.17
N VAL A 163 -8.86 19.32 -7.41
CA VAL A 163 -7.80 18.41 -7.88
C VAL A 163 -8.30 17.54 -9.03
N ILE A 164 -9.51 17.00 -8.94
CA ILE A 164 -10.13 16.22 -10.03
C ILE A 164 -10.32 17.08 -11.28
N ALA A 165 -10.81 18.32 -11.12
CA ALA A 165 -10.98 19.25 -12.23
C ALA A 165 -9.65 19.55 -12.93
N LEU A 166 -8.62 19.90 -12.16
CA LEU A 166 -7.30 20.21 -12.69
C LEU A 166 -6.66 19.00 -13.39
N GLY A 167 -6.70 17.83 -12.74
CA GLY A 167 -6.20 16.58 -13.31
C GLY A 167 -6.92 16.21 -14.62
N GLY A 168 -8.24 16.42 -14.66
CA GLY A 168 -9.06 16.20 -15.84
C GLY A 168 -8.77 17.20 -16.97
N PHE A 169 -8.42 18.46 -16.68
CA PHE A 169 -8.04 19.41 -17.74
C PHE A 169 -6.65 19.13 -18.32
N ILE A 170 -5.68 18.76 -17.48
CA ILE A 170 -4.27 18.67 -17.87
C ILE A 170 -3.90 17.30 -18.46
N THR A 171 -4.54 16.22 -18.02
CA THR A 171 -4.11 14.85 -18.37
C THR A 171 -5.12 14.11 -19.25
N ALA A 172 -4.64 13.15 -20.04
CA ALA A 172 -5.47 12.34 -20.95
C ALA A 172 -5.23 10.83 -20.78
N THR A 173 -4.88 10.39 -19.56
CA THR A 173 -4.58 8.99 -19.26
C THR A 173 -5.73 8.30 -18.54
N THR A 174 -5.89 7.00 -18.81
CA THR A 174 -6.89 6.15 -18.14
C THR A 174 -6.58 6.02 -16.65
N ASP A 175 -5.30 6.06 -16.26
CA ASP A 175 -4.85 5.95 -14.86
C ASP A 175 -5.29 7.15 -14.01
N VAL A 176 -5.11 8.38 -14.52
CA VAL A 176 -5.57 9.58 -13.81
C VAL A 176 -7.09 9.62 -13.74
N SER A 177 -7.78 9.15 -14.78
CA SER A 177 -9.24 9.04 -14.78
C SER A 177 -9.73 8.06 -13.70
N ALA A 178 -9.09 6.90 -13.58
CA ALA A 178 -9.41 5.91 -12.55
C ALA A 178 -9.09 6.41 -11.14
N ALA A 179 -7.95 7.09 -10.95
CA ALA A 179 -7.63 7.77 -9.69
C ALA A 179 -8.67 8.85 -9.35
N GLY A 180 -9.13 9.60 -10.37
CA GLY A 180 -10.20 10.57 -10.24
C GLY A 180 -11.53 9.94 -9.77
N VAL A 181 -11.88 8.74 -10.25
CA VAL A 181 -13.07 8.00 -9.75
C VAL A 181 -12.93 7.75 -8.24
N VAL A 182 -11.78 7.23 -7.80
CA VAL A 182 -11.53 6.95 -6.37
C VAL A 182 -11.64 8.23 -5.54
N LEU A 183 -10.98 9.30 -5.96
CA LEU A 183 -11.05 10.60 -5.29
C LEU A 183 -12.48 11.16 -5.24
N ALA A 184 -13.24 11.02 -6.33
CA ALA A 184 -14.63 11.48 -6.38
C ALA A 184 -15.54 10.67 -5.45
N LEU A 185 -15.33 9.35 -5.34
CA LEU A 185 -16.06 8.50 -4.40
C LEU A 185 -15.72 8.84 -2.94
N VAL A 186 -14.46 9.16 -2.64
CA VAL A 186 -14.06 9.66 -1.33
C VAL A 186 -14.78 10.99 -1.04
N ALA A 187 -14.69 11.96 -1.95
CA ALA A 187 -15.29 13.27 -1.77
C ALA A 187 -16.81 13.21 -1.56
N VAL A 188 -17.56 12.43 -2.36
CA VAL A 188 -19.03 12.33 -2.19
C VAL A 188 -19.43 11.65 -0.87
N SER A 189 -18.53 10.86 -0.28
CA SER A 189 -18.76 10.17 0.99
C SER A 189 -18.54 11.08 2.21
N LEU A 190 -17.70 12.11 2.11
CA LEU A 190 -17.30 12.95 3.24
C LEU A 190 -18.48 13.60 3.97
N PRO A 191 -19.50 14.15 3.30
CA PRO A 191 -20.61 14.74 4.04
C PRO A 191 -21.45 13.72 4.79
N SER A 192 -21.51 12.46 4.32
CA SER A 192 -22.21 11.37 5.04
C SER A 192 -21.48 11.00 6.32
N LEU A 193 -20.15 11.15 6.33
CA LEU A 193 -19.30 10.96 7.51
C LEU A 193 -19.43 12.08 8.54
N ALA A 194 -19.89 13.26 8.11
CA ALA A 194 -20.09 14.41 8.98
C ALA A 194 -21.47 14.47 9.65
N GLY A 195 -22.33 13.46 9.42
CA GLY A 195 -23.68 13.42 9.98
C GLY A 195 -23.71 13.18 11.49
N HIS A 196 -24.59 13.89 12.20
CA HIS A 196 -24.81 13.74 13.64
C HIS A 196 -25.50 12.40 13.94
N GLY A 197 -24.80 11.50 14.61
CA GLY A 197 -25.38 10.21 15.02
C GLY A 197 -24.68 9.54 16.20
N SER A 198 -23.82 10.25 16.94
CA SER A 198 -23.09 9.67 18.08
C SER A 198 -24.01 9.33 19.27
N GLY A 199 -25.16 10.02 19.42
CA GLY A 199 -26.11 9.81 20.52
C GLY A 199 -27.20 8.74 20.30
N LEU A 200 -27.22 8.05 19.16
CA LEU A 200 -28.31 7.11 18.79
C LEU A 200 -28.00 5.62 19.09
N GLY A 201 -26.89 5.31 19.77
CA GLY A 201 -26.47 3.94 20.10
C GLY A 201 -25.83 3.14 18.95
N ASP A 202 -26.21 3.41 17.69
CA ASP A 202 -25.73 2.68 16.50
C ASP A 202 -24.93 3.58 15.51
N HIS A 203 -24.05 4.42 16.03
CA HIS A 203 -23.33 5.43 15.23
C HIS A 203 -22.56 4.83 14.04
N ALA A 204 -21.80 3.75 14.27
CA ALA A 204 -21.00 3.08 13.24
C ALA A 204 -21.85 2.55 12.08
N LEU A 205 -23.04 2.04 12.37
CA LEU A 205 -23.99 1.56 11.37
C LEU A 205 -24.57 2.70 10.54
N ALA A 206 -24.95 3.80 11.17
CA ALA A 206 -25.47 4.97 10.47
C ALA A 206 -24.43 5.56 9.50
N LEU A 207 -23.17 5.68 9.94
CA LEU A 207 -22.08 6.20 9.11
C LEU A 207 -21.76 5.27 7.93
N THR A 208 -21.56 3.98 8.20
CA THR A 208 -21.24 3.00 7.15
C THR A 208 -22.37 2.87 6.15
N ALA A 209 -23.63 2.83 6.63
CA ALA A 209 -24.80 2.80 5.77
C ALA A 209 -24.89 4.08 4.92
N GLY A 210 -24.67 5.26 5.50
CA GLY A 210 -24.64 6.53 4.77
C GLY A 210 -23.62 6.56 3.64
N VAL A 211 -22.36 6.21 3.93
CA VAL A 211 -21.28 6.14 2.93
C VAL A 211 -21.62 5.13 1.83
N THR A 212 -22.02 3.92 2.22
CA THR A 212 -22.39 2.85 1.28
C THR A 212 -23.53 3.29 0.37
N HIS A 213 -24.54 3.97 0.93
CA HIS A 213 -25.69 4.46 0.20
C HIS A 213 -25.29 5.48 -0.86
N VAL A 214 -24.50 6.49 -0.49
CA VAL A 214 -24.11 7.57 -1.42
C VAL A 214 -23.16 7.06 -2.51
N VAL A 215 -22.20 6.19 -2.17
CA VAL A 215 -21.32 5.55 -3.17
C VAL A 215 -22.11 4.73 -4.17
N ALA A 216 -23.04 3.90 -3.69
CA ALA A 216 -23.88 3.08 -4.56
C ALA A 216 -24.81 3.93 -5.43
N ALA A 217 -25.42 4.97 -4.86
CA ALA A 217 -26.24 5.93 -5.59
C ALA A 217 -25.43 6.63 -6.68
N ALA A 218 -24.24 7.14 -6.36
CA ALA A 218 -23.43 7.89 -7.31
C ALA A 218 -22.95 7.05 -8.49
N LEU A 219 -22.52 5.81 -8.23
CA LEU A 219 -22.11 4.88 -9.30
C LEU A 219 -23.29 4.50 -10.21
N TRP A 220 -24.46 4.24 -9.64
CA TRP A 220 -25.63 3.82 -10.41
C TRP A 220 -26.27 4.98 -11.18
N VAL A 221 -26.58 6.08 -10.51
CA VAL A 221 -27.21 7.26 -11.13
C VAL A 221 -26.25 7.89 -12.13
N GLY A 222 -24.98 8.11 -11.74
CA GLY A 222 -23.96 8.71 -12.60
C GLY A 222 -23.70 7.88 -13.85
N GLY A 223 -23.54 6.57 -13.70
CA GLY A 223 -23.35 5.67 -14.84
C GLY A 223 -24.55 5.62 -15.79
N LEU A 224 -25.78 5.59 -15.26
CA LEU A 224 -26.99 5.58 -16.10
C LEU A 224 -27.20 6.90 -16.85
N VAL A 225 -26.97 8.04 -16.18
CA VAL A 225 -27.06 9.38 -16.80
C VAL A 225 -26.07 9.49 -17.98
N VAL A 226 -24.84 9.02 -17.80
CA VAL A 226 -23.83 9.08 -18.86
C VAL A 226 -24.14 8.09 -19.99
N LEU A 227 -24.65 6.90 -19.69
CA LEU A 227 -25.14 5.97 -20.72
C LEU A 227 -26.32 6.54 -21.51
N LEU A 228 -27.26 7.20 -20.85
CA LEU A 228 -28.37 7.91 -21.50
C LEU A 228 -27.83 9.01 -22.43
N PHE A 229 -26.88 9.81 -21.95
CA PHE A 229 -26.24 10.86 -22.73
C PHE A 229 -25.60 10.31 -24.02
N HIS A 230 -24.81 9.24 -23.91
CA HIS A 230 -24.21 8.58 -25.06
C HIS A 230 -25.23 7.87 -25.94
N ALA A 231 -26.34 7.38 -25.38
CA ALA A 231 -27.42 6.80 -26.17
C ALA A 231 -28.15 7.81 -27.04
N ILE A 232 -28.31 9.04 -26.54
CA ILE A 232 -28.88 10.17 -27.28
C ILE A 232 -27.91 10.61 -28.39
N LYS A 233 -26.61 10.70 -28.08
CA LYS A 233 -25.57 11.12 -29.04
C LYS A 233 -25.19 10.08 -30.08
N ARG A 234 -25.34 8.78 -29.76
CA ARG A 234 -25.01 7.64 -30.62
C ARG A 234 -23.53 7.60 -31.03
N ASP A 235 -22.65 7.92 -30.09
CA ASP A 235 -21.21 8.05 -30.27
C ASP A 235 -20.38 6.87 -29.73
N ILE A 236 -20.98 5.95 -28.96
CA ILE A 236 -20.33 4.72 -28.46
C ILE A 236 -21.15 3.46 -28.77
N PRO A 237 -20.51 2.26 -28.83
CA PRO A 237 -21.22 0.99 -28.94
C PRO A 237 -21.95 0.64 -27.63
N LEU A 238 -23.20 1.10 -27.51
CA LEU A 238 -24.06 0.95 -26.31
C LEU A 238 -24.16 -0.48 -25.76
N GLY A 239 -24.17 -1.50 -26.62
CA GLY A 239 -24.29 -2.89 -26.17
C GLY A 239 -23.17 -3.30 -25.21
N ARG A 240 -21.91 -2.98 -25.55
CA ARG A 240 -20.74 -3.31 -24.71
C ARG A 240 -20.73 -2.51 -23.41
N ALA A 241 -21.05 -1.21 -23.48
CA ALA A 241 -21.11 -0.36 -22.31
C ALA A 241 -22.19 -0.84 -21.32
N LEU A 242 -23.34 -1.31 -21.83
CA LEU A 242 -24.41 -1.88 -21.02
C LEU A 242 -24.04 -3.23 -20.39
N GLU A 243 -23.35 -4.10 -21.13
CA GLU A 243 -22.85 -5.38 -20.58
C GLU A 243 -21.91 -5.16 -19.38
N ARG A 244 -21.07 -4.12 -19.43
CA ARG A 244 -20.16 -3.77 -18.31
C ARG A 244 -20.84 -3.04 -17.17
N PHE A 245 -21.78 -2.17 -17.48
CA PHE A 245 -22.50 -1.40 -16.45
C PHE A 245 -23.52 -2.26 -15.70
N SER A 246 -24.09 -3.29 -16.33
CA SER A 246 -25.18 -4.08 -15.72
C SER A 246 -24.81 -4.77 -14.39
N PRO A 247 -23.63 -5.44 -14.24
CA PRO A 247 -23.20 -5.96 -12.95
C PRO A 247 -23.00 -4.87 -11.90
N LEU A 248 -22.39 -3.74 -12.27
CA LEU A 248 -22.19 -2.60 -11.38
C LEU A 248 -23.52 -2.05 -10.87
N ALA A 249 -24.49 -1.87 -11.76
CA ALA A 249 -25.83 -1.41 -11.41
C ALA A 249 -26.56 -2.40 -10.49
N LEU A 250 -26.42 -3.72 -10.71
CA LEU A 250 -27.04 -4.72 -9.83
C LEU A 250 -26.45 -4.65 -8.41
N ILE A 251 -25.13 -4.59 -8.30
CA ILE A 251 -24.44 -4.47 -7.01
C ILE A 251 -24.88 -3.17 -6.31
N ALA A 252 -24.93 -2.06 -7.03
CA ALA A 252 -25.36 -0.78 -6.49
C ALA A 252 -26.81 -0.81 -5.99
N ILE A 253 -27.74 -1.44 -6.71
CA ILE A 253 -29.15 -1.58 -6.25
C ILE A 253 -29.22 -2.39 -4.94
N VAL A 254 -28.49 -3.50 -4.84
CA VAL A 254 -28.45 -4.32 -3.62
C VAL A 254 -27.87 -3.52 -2.45
N LEU A 255 -26.74 -2.84 -2.67
CA LEU A 255 -26.12 -1.99 -1.65
C LEU A 255 -27.04 -0.84 -1.22
N LEU A 256 -27.79 -0.22 -2.14
CA LEU A 256 -28.78 0.81 -1.83
C LEU A 256 -29.94 0.28 -0.98
N ALA A 257 -30.42 -0.92 -1.28
CA ALA A 257 -31.49 -1.55 -0.51
C ALA A 257 -31.04 -1.87 0.92
N VAL A 258 -29.86 -2.51 1.07
CA VAL A 258 -29.30 -2.87 2.38
C VAL A 258 -28.97 -1.62 3.19
N SER A 259 -28.24 -0.67 2.61
CA SER A 259 -27.90 0.58 3.28
C SER A 259 -29.11 1.46 3.58
N GLY A 260 -30.14 1.43 2.72
CA GLY A 260 -31.41 2.12 2.96
C GLY A 260 -32.12 1.55 4.18
N LEU A 261 -32.24 0.22 4.26
CA LEU A 261 -32.82 -0.47 5.41
C LEU A 261 -32.06 -0.19 6.69
N SER A 262 -30.72 -0.25 6.66
CA SER A 262 -29.87 0.12 7.79
C SER A 262 -30.09 1.57 8.22
N ASN A 263 -30.13 2.51 7.28
CA ASN A 263 -30.36 3.93 7.57
C ASN A 263 -31.74 4.21 8.16
N SER A 264 -32.77 3.45 7.75
CA SER A 264 -34.12 3.54 8.32
C SER A 264 -34.15 2.95 9.73
N TYR A 265 -33.51 1.80 9.96
CA TYR A 265 -33.37 1.20 11.28
C TYR A 265 -32.68 2.15 12.26
N THR A 266 -31.63 2.86 11.84
CA THR A 266 -30.91 3.76 12.76
C THR A 266 -31.68 5.04 13.11
N ARG A 267 -32.81 5.33 12.44
CA ARG A 267 -33.53 6.63 12.56
C ARG A 267 -34.99 6.51 12.99
N LEU A 268 -35.55 5.31 13.01
CA LEU A 268 -36.93 5.03 13.45
C LEU A 268 -36.90 4.17 14.72
N ASN A 269 -37.81 4.42 15.68
CA ASN A 269 -37.90 3.60 16.90
C ASN A 269 -38.71 2.32 16.67
N SER A 270 -39.70 2.38 15.78
CA SER A 270 -40.62 1.27 15.55
C SER A 270 -41.10 1.22 14.10
N PHE A 271 -41.67 0.08 13.71
CA PHE A 271 -42.20 -0.13 12.36
C PHE A 271 -43.46 0.71 12.07
N ASP A 272 -44.25 1.06 13.10
CA ASP A 272 -45.44 1.92 12.97
C ASP A 272 -45.10 3.30 12.43
N GLU A 273 -43.96 3.86 12.87
CA GLU A 273 -43.50 5.20 12.50
C GLU A 273 -43.28 5.36 10.98
N LEU A 274 -43.14 4.25 10.23
CA LEU A 274 -43.11 4.30 8.76
C LEU A 274 -44.40 4.89 8.19
N PHE A 275 -45.54 4.66 8.82
CA PHE A 275 -46.85 5.09 8.34
C PHE A 275 -47.35 6.34 9.07
N THR A 276 -47.02 6.48 10.35
CA THR A 276 -47.53 7.56 11.22
C THR A 276 -46.65 8.81 11.22
N ASN A 277 -45.34 8.68 10.99
CA ASN A 277 -44.40 9.80 10.99
C ASN A 277 -44.08 10.27 9.56
N GLY A 278 -44.01 11.59 9.35
CA GLY A 278 -43.67 12.18 8.06
C GLY A 278 -42.30 11.74 7.50
N TYR A 279 -41.30 11.58 8.37
CA TYR A 279 -40.00 11.01 8.00
C TYR A 279 -40.15 9.59 7.44
N GLY A 280 -40.93 8.75 8.14
CA GLY A 280 -41.24 7.38 7.73
C GLY A 280 -41.99 7.30 6.40
N GLN A 281 -42.93 8.20 6.16
CA GLN A 281 -43.67 8.28 4.89
C GLN A 281 -42.75 8.61 3.72
N VAL A 282 -41.78 9.52 3.89
CA VAL A 282 -40.78 9.81 2.86
C VAL A 282 -39.88 8.58 2.59
N VAL A 283 -39.52 7.82 3.63
CA VAL A 283 -38.82 6.53 3.48
C VAL A 283 -39.65 5.55 2.64
N LEU A 284 -40.95 5.39 2.92
CA LEU A 284 -41.84 4.51 2.14
C LEU A 284 -41.92 4.91 0.67
N VAL A 285 -42.00 6.21 0.37
CA VAL A 285 -41.97 6.71 -1.01
C VAL A 285 -40.66 6.30 -1.69
N LYS A 286 -39.51 6.47 -1.04
CA LYS A 286 -38.21 6.04 -1.61
C LYS A 286 -38.14 4.53 -1.84
N VAL A 287 -38.69 3.72 -0.94
CA VAL A 287 -38.80 2.26 -1.14
C VAL A 287 -39.61 1.96 -2.40
N GLY A 288 -40.76 2.61 -2.58
CA GLY A 288 -41.58 2.49 -3.79
C GLY A 288 -40.84 2.89 -5.08
N LEU A 289 -40.05 3.97 -5.03
CA LEU A 289 -39.23 4.41 -6.17
C LEU A 289 -38.14 3.39 -6.51
N ILE A 290 -37.44 2.82 -5.52
CA ILE A 290 -36.41 1.80 -5.74
C ILE A 290 -37.02 0.52 -6.33
N LEU A 291 -38.18 0.06 -5.82
CA LEU A 291 -38.88 -1.10 -6.37
C LEU A 291 -39.33 -0.86 -7.82
N SER A 292 -39.81 0.35 -8.12
CA SER A 292 -40.19 0.76 -9.48
C SER A 292 -38.99 0.76 -10.43
N LEU A 293 -37.84 1.28 -10.00
CA LEU A 293 -36.59 1.23 -10.76
C LEU A 293 -36.08 -0.20 -10.96
N GLY A 294 -36.16 -1.04 -9.93
CA GLY A 294 -35.81 -2.46 -10.01
C GLY A 294 -36.67 -3.20 -11.05
N PHE A 295 -37.97 -2.93 -11.07
CA PHE A 295 -38.90 -3.49 -12.05
C PHE A 295 -38.61 -3.00 -13.48
N LEU A 296 -38.36 -1.70 -13.67
CA LEU A 296 -37.97 -1.13 -14.97
C LEU A 296 -36.65 -1.75 -15.47
N GLY A 297 -35.66 -1.88 -14.60
CA GLY A 297 -34.38 -2.52 -14.90
C GLY A 297 -34.53 -4.00 -15.26
N TYR A 298 -35.39 -4.75 -14.56
CA TYR A 298 -35.74 -6.13 -14.91
C TYR A 298 -36.38 -6.22 -16.30
N ARG A 299 -37.33 -5.32 -16.61
CA ARG A 299 -37.98 -5.27 -17.93
C ARG A 299 -37.00 -4.89 -19.04
N LEU A 300 -36.07 -3.98 -18.76
CA LEU A 300 -35.01 -3.59 -19.69
C LEU A 300 -34.12 -4.80 -20.02
N ARG A 301 -33.72 -5.57 -19.00
CA ARG A 301 -32.88 -6.77 -19.15
C ARG A 301 -33.55 -7.89 -19.91
N THR A 302 -34.81 -8.18 -19.59
CA THR A 302 -35.54 -9.31 -20.16
C THR A 302 -36.07 -9.03 -21.56
N ARG A 303 -36.46 -7.78 -21.87
CA ARG A 303 -37.15 -7.46 -23.14
C ARG A 303 -36.38 -6.56 -24.09
N VAL A 304 -35.57 -5.62 -23.59
CA VAL A 304 -34.94 -4.59 -24.44
C VAL A 304 -33.52 -4.96 -24.84
N LEU A 305 -32.73 -5.50 -23.90
CA LEU A 305 -31.35 -5.93 -24.14
C LEU A 305 -31.19 -6.97 -25.27
N PRO A 306 -32.04 -8.02 -25.37
CA PRO A 306 -31.99 -8.97 -26.49
C PRO A 306 -32.25 -8.30 -27.85
N LEU A 307 -33.01 -7.21 -27.87
CA LEU A 307 -33.36 -6.46 -29.07
C LEU A 307 -32.32 -5.38 -29.43
N LEU A 308 -31.25 -5.19 -28.65
CA LEU A 308 -30.21 -4.18 -28.94
C LEU A 308 -29.43 -4.44 -30.24
N ARG A 309 -29.56 -5.63 -30.83
CA ARG A 309 -29.03 -5.95 -32.17
C ARG A 309 -29.93 -5.43 -33.30
N ALA A 310 -31.16 -5.00 -33.01
CA ALA A 310 -32.12 -4.54 -34.00
C ALA A 310 -31.99 -3.01 -34.28
N PRO A 311 -32.30 -2.56 -35.51
CA PRO A 311 -32.32 -1.13 -35.85
C PRO A 311 -33.27 -0.34 -34.93
N GLY A 312 -32.79 0.78 -34.37
CA GLY A 312 -33.58 1.67 -33.52
C GLY A 312 -33.60 1.33 -32.02
N ALA A 313 -32.90 0.28 -31.58
CA ALA A 313 -32.87 -0.13 -30.18
C ALA A 313 -32.27 0.94 -29.23
N GLY A 314 -31.29 1.73 -29.69
CA GLY A 314 -30.73 2.85 -28.91
C GLY A 314 -31.76 3.93 -28.56
N LYS A 315 -32.74 4.20 -29.44
CA LYS A 315 -33.85 5.13 -29.13
C LYS A 315 -34.79 4.56 -28.06
N ARG A 316 -35.05 3.25 -28.09
CA ARG A 316 -35.89 2.58 -27.08
C ARG A 316 -35.20 2.59 -25.72
N PHE A 317 -33.90 2.28 -25.68
CA PHE A 317 -33.08 2.39 -24.49
C PHE A 317 -33.10 3.81 -23.92
N ALA A 318 -32.84 4.83 -24.74
CA ALA A 318 -32.82 6.23 -24.28
C ALA A 318 -34.15 6.67 -23.65
N LYS A 319 -35.30 6.20 -24.16
CA LYS A 319 -36.62 6.49 -23.56
C LYS A 319 -36.78 5.87 -22.17
N VAL A 320 -36.40 4.60 -22.02
CA VAL A 320 -36.50 3.91 -20.72
C VAL A 320 -35.52 4.50 -19.72
N ALA A 321 -34.26 4.69 -20.12
CA ALA A 321 -33.24 5.30 -19.28
C ALA A 321 -33.59 6.74 -18.89
N ALA A 322 -34.23 7.52 -19.77
CA ALA A 322 -34.73 8.86 -19.41
C ALA A 322 -35.80 8.81 -18.32
N CYS A 323 -36.72 7.82 -18.37
CA CYS A 323 -37.72 7.61 -17.33
C CYS A 323 -37.06 7.19 -15.99
N GLU A 324 -36.12 6.26 -16.02
CA GLU A 324 -35.36 5.85 -14.84
C GLU A 324 -34.58 7.03 -14.22
N VAL A 325 -33.91 7.86 -15.04
CA VAL A 325 -33.18 9.04 -14.56
C VAL A 325 -34.10 10.06 -13.88
N MET A 326 -35.33 10.28 -14.39
CA MET A 326 -36.30 11.16 -13.74
C MET A 326 -36.77 10.61 -12.38
N ILE A 327 -37.00 9.30 -12.28
CA ILE A 327 -37.37 8.64 -11.01
C ILE A 327 -36.20 8.70 -10.02
N MET A 328 -34.97 8.47 -10.49
CA MET A 328 -33.76 8.61 -9.68
C MET A 328 -33.56 10.04 -9.18
N ALA A 329 -33.86 11.06 -9.99
CA ALA A 329 -33.77 12.45 -9.59
C ALA A 329 -34.71 12.76 -8.42
N ALA A 330 -35.95 12.25 -8.47
CA ALA A 330 -36.88 12.34 -7.34
C ALA A 330 -36.33 11.62 -6.11
N ALA A 331 -35.76 10.41 -6.27
CA ALA A 331 -35.17 9.66 -5.17
C ALA A 331 -33.95 10.36 -4.53
N VAL A 332 -33.10 11.02 -5.33
CA VAL A 332 -31.98 11.85 -4.84
C VAL A 332 -32.52 13.04 -4.05
N GLY A 333 -33.52 13.75 -4.58
CA GLY A 333 -34.18 14.87 -3.89
C GLY A 333 -34.76 14.47 -2.54
N LEU A 334 -35.55 13.40 -2.48
CA LEU A 334 -36.08 12.86 -1.22
C LEU A 334 -34.96 12.39 -0.28
N GLY A 335 -33.84 11.91 -0.82
CA GLY A 335 -32.65 11.56 -0.03
C GLY A 335 -32.02 12.77 0.67
N VAL A 336 -31.93 13.90 -0.03
CA VAL A 336 -31.48 15.16 0.57
C VAL A 336 -32.43 15.57 1.70
N ALA A 337 -33.75 15.54 1.46
CA ALA A 337 -34.74 15.85 2.48
C ALA A 337 -34.59 14.96 3.73
N LEU A 338 -34.43 13.65 3.58
CA LEU A 338 -34.21 12.73 4.71
C LEU A 338 -32.89 12.95 5.45
N ALA A 339 -31.87 13.50 4.79
CA ALA A 339 -30.57 13.78 5.39
C ALA A 339 -30.58 15.08 6.21
N THR A 340 -31.50 15.99 5.92
CA THR A 340 -31.59 17.32 6.57
C THR A 340 -32.84 17.49 7.44
N SER A 341 -33.77 16.53 7.44
CA SER A 341 -34.97 16.58 8.27
C SER A 341 -34.74 15.94 9.63
N PRO A 342 -35.45 16.39 10.68
CA PRO A 342 -35.46 15.70 11.96
C PRO A 342 -36.02 14.28 11.80
N TYR A 343 -35.51 13.35 12.60
CA TYR A 343 -35.94 11.95 12.63
C TYR A 343 -36.48 11.58 14.02
N PRO A 344 -37.39 10.59 14.13
CA PRO A 344 -38.10 10.31 15.38
C PRO A 344 -37.29 9.55 16.44
N ARG A 345 -36.16 8.91 16.09
CA ARG A 345 -35.35 8.18 17.08
C ARG A 345 -34.76 9.13 18.11
N VAL A 346 -35.09 8.87 19.39
CA VAL A 346 -34.63 9.69 20.52
C VAL A 346 -33.20 9.28 20.90
N GLU A 347 -32.35 10.27 21.13
CA GLU A 347 -30.99 10.03 21.64
C GLU A 347 -31.04 9.35 23.01
N GLN A 348 -30.16 8.37 23.22
CA GLN A 348 -30.07 7.70 24.51
C GLN A 348 -29.37 8.62 25.50
N VAL A 349 -30.06 8.97 26.59
CA VAL A 349 -29.45 9.71 27.70
C VAL A 349 -28.58 8.74 28.50
N LEU A 350 -27.27 8.86 28.33
CA LEU A 350 -26.31 8.03 29.05
C LEU A 350 -25.93 8.66 30.40
N PRO A 351 -25.69 7.85 31.45
CA PRO A 351 -25.50 8.36 32.82
C PRO A 351 -24.31 9.29 32.98
N THR A 352 -23.22 9.02 32.27
CA THR A 352 -21.96 9.79 32.38
C THR A 352 -21.57 10.46 31.07
N PHE A 353 -20.75 11.51 31.17
CA PHE A 353 -20.18 12.20 30.01
C PHE A 353 -19.34 11.26 29.15
N GLY A 354 -18.54 10.39 29.75
CA GLY A 354 -17.71 9.44 29.01
C GLY A 354 -18.54 8.37 28.29
N GLU A 355 -19.63 7.87 28.88
CA GLU A 355 -20.57 7.00 28.15
C GLU A 355 -21.24 7.75 26.99
N THR A 356 -21.59 9.02 27.18
CA THR A 356 -22.12 9.87 26.10
C THR A 356 -21.12 10.02 24.95
N LEU A 357 -19.82 10.13 25.25
CA LEU A 357 -18.76 10.17 24.23
C LEU A 357 -18.60 8.83 23.51
N LEU A 358 -18.73 7.70 24.21
CA LEU A 358 -18.67 6.36 23.62
C LEU A 358 -19.92 6.04 22.77
N GLY A 359 -21.07 6.59 23.15
CA GLY A 359 -22.38 6.29 22.56
C GLY A 359 -22.99 4.98 23.07
N TYR A 360 -22.41 4.35 24.10
CA TYR A 360 -22.90 3.13 24.74
C TYR A 360 -22.45 3.09 26.21
N PRO A 361 -23.15 2.34 27.08
CA PRO A 361 -22.79 2.22 28.50
C PRO A 361 -21.45 1.52 28.68
N TYR A 362 -20.71 1.84 29.74
CA TYR A 362 -19.40 1.23 29.97
C TYR A 362 -19.48 -0.30 30.06
N PRO A 363 -18.54 -1.04 29.43
CA PRO A 363 -18.50 -2.48 29.57
C PRO A 363 -18.13 -2.86 31.01
N PRO A 364 -18.66 -4.00 31.53
CA PRO A 364 -18.26 -4.53 32.82
C PRO A 364 -16.77 -4.90 32.82
N ALA A 365 -16.20 -5.22 33.98
CA ALA A 365 -14.79 -5.62 34.05
C ALA A 365 -14.46 -6.77 33.08
N PRO A 366 -13.30 -6.72 32.40
CA PRO A 366 -12.97 -7.66 31.33
C PRO A 366 -12.84 -9.10 31.87
N THR A 367 -13.49 -10.03 31.19
CA THR A 367 -13.35 -11.48 31.38
C THR A 367 -12.97 -12.11 30.05
N VAL A 368 -12.39 -13.32 30.06
CA VAL A 368 -12.08 -14.04 28.82
C VAL A 368 -13.33 -14.16 27.94
N SER A 369 -14.49 -14.45 28.55
CA SER A 369 -15.75 -14.58 27.80
C SER A 369 -16.22 -13.25 27.22
N SER A 370 -16.20 -12.17 28.00
CA SER A 370 -16.69 -10.86 27.53
C SER A 370 -15.79 -10.27 26.45
N VAL A 371 -14.47 -10.47 26.54
CA VAL A 371 -13.51 -10.00 25.53
C VAL A 371 -13.58 -10.84 24.25
N VAL A 372 -13.62 -12.17 24.36
CA VAL A 372 -13.56 -13.06 23.18
C VAL A 372 -14.91 -13.18 22.48
N PHE A 373 -16.00 -13.31 23.23
CA PHE A 373 -17.35 -13.60 22.69
C PHE A 373 -18.32 -12.42 22.80
N GLY A 374 -17.91 -11.29 23.39
CA GLY A 374 -18.69 -10.05 23.30
C GLY A 374 -18.95 -9.68 21.84
N PHE A 375 -19.99 -8.90 21.57
CA PHE A 375 -20.36 -8.53 20.21
C PHE A 375 -20.73 -7.05 20.15
N GLN A 376 -20.11 -6.35 19.21
CA GLN A 376 -20.45 -4.99 18.81
C GLN A 376 -20.40 -4.91 17.30
N LEU A 377 -21.48 -4.48 16.67
CA LEU A 377 -21.53 -4.44 15.22
C LEU A 377 -20.69 -3.25 14.69
N GLU A 378 -19.61 -3.55 13.98
CA GLU A 378 -18.87 -2.63 13.12
C GLU A 378 -19.09 -3.06 11.65
N PRO A 379 -20.01 -2.40 10.92
CA PRO A 379 -20.42 -2.85 9.60
C PRO A 379 -19.38 -2.66 8.49
N PHE A 380 -18.49 -1.68 8.59
CA PHE A 380 -17.50 -1.40 7.55
C PHE A 380 -16.51 -2.55 7.44
N PHE A 381 -15.90 -2.94 8.56
CA PHE A 381 -14.97 -4.06 8.60
C PHE A 381 -15.69 -5.39 8.42
N LEU A 382 -16.90 -5.57 8.95
CA LEU A 382 -17.67 -6.80 8.75
C LEU A 382 -18.03 -7.01 7.28
N ALA A 383 -18.62 -6.00 6.63
CA ALA A 383 -19.00 -6.10 5.22
C ALA A 383 -17.78 -6.30 4.32
N GLY A 384 -16.70 -5.54 4.54
CA GLY A 384 -15.44 -5.70 3.82
C GLY A 384 -14.86 -7.11 3.98
N SER A 385 -14.88 -7.64 5.20
CA SER A 385 -14.41 -8.99 5.54
C SER A 385 -15.25 -10.08 4.87
N VAL A 386 -16.58 -9.97 4.90
CA VAL A 386 -17.50 -10.92 4.24
C VAL A 386 -17.31 -10.91 2.73
N ILE A 387 -17.17 -9.73 2.12
CA ILE A 387 -16.89 -9.59 0.68
C ILE A 387 -15.54 -10.22 0.34
N ALA A 388 -14.50 -9.94 1.13
CA ALA A 388 -13.16 -10.50 0.96
C ALA A 388 -13.18 -12.04 1.05
N ALA A 389 -13.89 -12.61 2.04
CA ALA A 389 -14.08 -14.06 2.17
C ALA A 389 -14.82 -14.64 0.97
N ALA A 390 -15.95 -14.04 0.57
CA ALA A 390 -16.75 -14.51 -0.54
C ALA A 390 -15.97 -14.50 -1.87
N LEU A 391 -15.26 -13.42 -2.18
CA LEU A 391 -14.44 -13.32 -3.41
C LEU A 391 -13.35 -14.39 -3.46
N TYR A 392 -12.69 -14.65 -2.33
CA TYR A 392 -11.65 -15.68 -2.27
C TYR A 392 -12.23 -17.09 -2.40
N ILE A 393 -13.35 -17.39 -1.72
CA ILE A 393 -14.06 -18.67 -1.84
C ILE A 393 -14.50 -18.90 -3.29
N VAL A 394 -15.11 -17.89 -3.91
CA VAL A 394 -15.52 -17.93 -5.32
C VAL A 394 -14.31 -18.17 -6.23
N GLY A 395 -13.19 -17.49 -5.98
CA GLY A 395 -11.93 -17.72 -6.72
C GLY A 395 -11.40 -19.15 -6.56
N TYR A 396 -11.41 -19.68 -5.34
CA TYR A 396 -11.02 -21.05 -5.02
C TYR A 396 -11.89 -22.10 -5.72
N ILE A 397 -13.22 -21.95 -5.64
CA ILE A 397 -14.19 -22.86 -6.28
C ILE A 397 -14.01 -22.84 -7.79
N HIS A 398 -13.88 -21.65 -8.40
CA HIS A 398 -13.67 -21.54 -9.84
C HIS A 398 -12.38 -22.22 -10.31
N LEU A 399 -11.29 -22.14 -9.54
CA LEU A 399 -10.02 -22.76 -9.90
C LEU A 399 -10.13 -24.30 -9.81
N ARG A 400 -10.74 -24.80 -8.73
CA ARG A 400 -11.04 -26.23 -8.54
C ARG A 400 -11.93 -26.80 -9.64
N GLN A 401 -12.98 -26.09 -10.04
CA GLN A 401 -13.88 -26.50 -11.11
C GLN A 401 -13.21 -26.53 -12.48
N ARG A 402 -12.16 -25.74 -12.70
CA ARG A 402 -11.32 -25.79 -13.93
C ARG A 402 -10.34 -26.97 -13.93
N GLY A 403 -10.22 -27.70 -12.82
CA GLY A 403 -9.24 -28.79 -12.67
C GLY A 403 -7.88 -28.34 -12.14
N ASP A 404 -7.70 -27.06 -11.82
CA ASP A 404 -6.44 -26.55 -11.30
C ASP A 404 -6.31 -26.85 -9.79
N ALA A 405 -5.12 -27.28 -9.36
CA ALA A 405 -4.82 -27.48 -7.95
C ALA A 405 -4.52 -26.15 -7.24
N TRP A 406 -5.33 -25.80 -6.23
CA TRP A 406 -5.04 -24.73 -5.27
C TRP A 406 -4.96 -25.32 -3.85
N PRO A 407 -3.89 -25.04 -3.07
CA PRO A 407 -3.76 -25.59 -1.72
C PRO A 407 -4.87 -25.13 -0.78
N THR A 408 -5.57 -26.06 -0.14
CA THR A 408 -6.67 -25.76 0.81
C THR A 408 -6.18 -24.98 2.02
N MET A 409 -4.92 -25.16 2.44
CA MET A 409 -4.33 -24.35 3.52
C MET A 409 -4.29 -22.85 3.21
N ARG A 410 -4.26 -22.45 1.93
CA ARG A 410 -4.34 -21.02 1.56
C ARG A 410 -5.76 -20.47 1.76
N LEU A 411 -6.78 -21.28 1.54
CA LEU A 411 -8.17 -20.93 1.86
C LEU A 411 -8.35 -20.82 3.38
N VAL A 412 -7.86 -21.81 4.13
CA VAL A 412 -7.93 -21.78 5.60
C VAL A 412 -7.21 -20.55 6.16
N ALA A 413 -6.00 -20.25 5.66
CA ALA A 413 -5.27 -19.04 6.04
C ALA A 413 -6.06 -17.76 5.71
N TRP A 414 -6.64 -17.65 4.51
CA TRP A 414 -7.46 -16.48 4.17
C TRP A 414 -8.63 -16.29 5.14
N LEU A 415 -9.39 -17.35 5.39
CA LEU A 415 -10.55 -17.30 6.28
C LEU A 415 -10.14 -17.05 7.74
N ALA A 416 -9.00 -17.57 8.18
CA ALA A 416 -8.44 -17.25 9.50
C ALA A 416 -8.06 -15.78 9.62
N GLY A 417 -7.38 -15.21 8.61
CA GLY A 417 -7.01 -13.78 8.60
C GLY A 417 -8.23 -12.87 8.60
N VAL A 418 -9.25 -13.20 7.80
CA VAL A 418 -10.55 -12.51 7.80
C VAL A 418 -11.26 -12.66 9.15
N GLY A 419 -11.25 -13.86 9.73
CA GLY A 419 -11.83 -14.13 11.05
C GLY A 419 -11.17 -13.31 12.17
N VAL A 420 -9.85 -13.13 12.11
CA VAL A 420 -9.11 -12.25 13.04
C VAL A 420 -9.56 -10.80 12.90
N ILE A 421 -9.72 -10.29 11.67
CA ILE A 421 -10.22 -8.91 11.45
C ILE A 421 -11.63 -8.76 12.02
N ILE A 422 -12.53 -9.71 11.74
CA ILE A 422 -13.91 -9.69 12.29
C ILE A 422 -13.86 -9.71 13.82
N TRP A 423 -13.04 -10.57 14.41
CA TRP A 423 -12.90 -10.63 15.87
C TRP A 423 -12.41 -9.30 16.45
N CYS A 424 -11.33 -8.73 15.93
CA CYS A 424 -10.77 -7.47 16.40
C CYS A 424 -11.69 -6.25 16.23
N THR A 425 -12.58 -6.28 15.25
CA THR A 425 -13.44 -5.12 14.89
C THR A 425 -14.86 -5.25 15.41
N ASN A 426 -15.37 -6.47 15.59
CA ASN A 426 -16.77 -6.74 15.92
C ASN A 426 -16.98 -7.53 17.22
N SER A 427 -15.93 -8.06 17.85
CA SER A 427 -16.07 -8.77 19.13
C SER A 427 -15.90 -7.86 20.35
N GLY A 428 -15.99 -8.43 21.55
CA GLY A 428 -15.85 -7.70 22.80
C GLY A 428 -14.55 -6.90 22.89
N ILE A 429 -13.44 -7.41 22.35
CA ILE A 429 -12.16 -6.69 22.32
C ILE A 429 -12.27 -5.30 21.70
N ALA A 430 -13.16 -5.10 20.72
CA ALA A 430 -13.39 -3.82 20.06
C ALA A 430 -14.09 -2.79 20.96
N LEU A 431 -14.91 -3.26 21.92
CA LEU A 431 -15.52 -2.41 22.96
C LEU A 431 -14.47 -2.03 24.00
N TYR A 432 -13.75 -3.02 24.51
CA TYR A 432 -12.75 -2.80 25.55
C TYR A 432 -11.57 -1.95 25.07
N SER A 433 -11.19 -2.04 23.79
CA SER A 433 -10.12 -1.21 23.22
C SER A 433 -10.44 0.29 23.22
N GLN A 434 -11.71 0.69 23.37
CA GLN A 434 -12.06 2.11 23.42
C GLN A 434 -11.87 2.73 24.80
N VAL A 435 -11.78 1.90 25.84
CA VAL A 435 -11.76 2.32 27.26
C VAL A 435 -10.50 1.89 28.02
N SER A 436 -9.69 0.96 27.48
CA SER A 436 -8.41 0.52 28.04
C SER A 436 -7.31 0.52 26.98
N VAL A 437 -6.19 1.20 27.29
CA VAL A 437 -4.97 1.23 26.48
C VAL A 437 -4.35 -0.16 26.37
N GLY A 438 -4.39 -0.95 27.44
CA GLY A 438 -3.89 -2.31 27.43
C GLY A 438 -4.61 -3.22 26.46
N LEU A 439 -5.95 -3.21 26.51
CA LEU A 439 -6.80 -4.00 25.60
C LEU A 439 -6.79 -3.42 24.18
N HIS A 440 -6.61 -2.11 24.04
CA HIS A 440 -6.27 -1.48 22.77
C HIS A 440 -5.00 -2.11 22.17
N MET A 441 -3.91 -2.23 22.92
CA MET A 441 -2.69 -2.87 22.42
C MET A 441 -2.91 -4.32 22.02
N VAL A 442 -3.72 -5.09 22.75
CA VAL A 442 -4.08 -6.46 22.35
C VAL A 442 -4.78 -6.46 20.99
N ASN A 443 -5.77 -5.57 20.81
CA ASN A 443 -6.52 -5.45 19.57
C ASN A 443 -5.61 -5.08 18.40
N HIS A 444 -4.81 -4.03 18.58
CA HIS A 444 -4.00 -3.43 17.54
C HIS A 444 -2.80 -4.27 17.14
N MET A 445 -2.14 -4.94 18.09
CA MET A 445 -1.06 -5.89 17.76
C MET A 445 -1.63 -7.08 16.97
N THR A 446 -2.81 -7.57 17.34
CA THR A 446 -3.46 -8.66 16.62
C THR A 446 -3.84 -8.26 15.18
N LEU A 447 -4.39 -7.05 14.98
CA LEU A 447 -4.71 -6.51 13.65
C LEU A 447 -3.47 -6.21 12.79
N THR A 448 -2.37 -5.77 13.40
CA THR A 448 -1.14 -5.38 12.69
C THR A 448 -0.25 -6.57 12.37
N MET A 449 -0.32 -7.65 13.15
CA MET A 449 0.57 -8.79 13.02
C MET A 449 -0.17 -10.07 12.61
N LEU A 450 -1.05 -10.57 13.47
CA LEU A 450 -1.64 -11.90 13.31
C LEU A 450 -2.54 -12.01 12.07
N GLY A 451 -3.48 -11.07 11.91
CA GLY A 451 -4.39 -11.04 10.76
C GLY A 451 -3.65 -10.99 9.41
N PRO A 452 -2.75 -10.00 9.21
CA PRO A 452 -1.99 -9.85 7.98
C PRO A 452 -1.12 -11.04 7.57
N ILE A 453 -0.49 -11.73 8.53
CA ILE A 453 0.29 -12.95 8.24
C ILE A 453 -0.58 -13.98 7.53
N PHE A 454 -1.77 -14.25 8.05
CA PHE A 454 -2.72 -15.19 7.46
C PHE A 454 -3.21 -14.74 6.09
N LEU A 455 -3.52 -13.44 5.93
CA LEU A 455 -3.95 -12.88 4.64
C LEU A 455 -2.88 -12.99 3.55
N VAL A 456 -1.61 -12.72 3.88
CA VAL A 456 -0.50 -12.80 2.91
C VAL A 456 -0.18 -14.25 2.55
N MET A 457 -0.22 -15.18 3.51
CA MET A 457 -0.03 -16.62 3.25
C MET A 457 -1.03 -17.18 2.24
N ALA A 458 -2.21 -16.58 2.14
CA ALA A 458 -3.23 -16.98 1.18
C ALA A 458 -2.90 -16.65 -0.29
N ALA A 459 -1.92 -15.80 -0.57
CA ALA A 459 -1.57 -15.33 -1.93
C ALA A 459 -2.77 -14.79 -2.74
N PRO A 460 -3.53 -13.81 -2.20
CA PRO A 460 -4.75 -13.32 -2.84
C PRO A 460 -4.50 -12.70 -4.21
N ALA A 461 -3.38 -11.99 -4.43
CA ALA A 461 -3.10 -11.40 -5.74
C ALA A 461 -2.80 -12.48 -6.79
N THR A 462 -2.07 -13.54 -6.41
CA THR A 462 -1.82 -14.70 -7.27
C THR A 462 -3.11 -15.43 -7.61
N LEU A 463 -4.01 -15.63 -6.65
CA LEU A 463 -5.32 -16.24 -6.92
C LEU A 463 -6.12 -15.40 -7.92
N ALA A 464 -6.20 -14.09 -7.69
CA ALA A 464 -6.90 -13.16 -8.56
C ALA A 464 -6.34 -13.20 -9.99
N LEU A 465 -5.01 -13.16 -10.17
CA LEU A 465 -4.36 -13.23 -11.48
C LEU A 465 -4.63 -14.54 -12.24
N ARG A 466 -4.85 -15.66 -11.52
CA ARG A 466 -5.19 -16.96 -12.13
C ARG A 466 -6.67 -17.07 -12.49
N VAL A 467 -7.56 -16.49 -11.67
CA VAL A 467 -9.01 -16.59 -11.87
C VAL A 467 -9.49 -15.60 -12.93
N LEU A 468 -9.00 -14.35 -12.88
CA LEU A 468 -9.42 -13.27 -13.77
C LEU A 468 -8.95 -13.52 -15.21
N ARG A 469 -9.87 -13.36 -16.17
CA ARG A 469 -9.59 -13.55 -17.59
C ARG A 469 -8.87 -12.33 -18.16
N PRO A 470 -7.87 -12.51 -19.03
CA PRO A 470 -7.32 -11.41 -19.81
C PRO A 470 -8.39 -10.78 -20.70
N SER A 471 -8.30 -9.48 -20.90
CA SER A 471 -9.10 -8.76 -21.87
C SER A 471 -8.78 -9.24 -23.29
N ARG A 472 -9.83 -9.35 -24.12
CA ARG A 472 -9.71 -9.79 -25.53
C ARG A 472 -9.41 -8.66 -26.51
N THR A 473 -9.49 -7.41 -26.04
CA THR A 473 -9.28 -6.20 -26.85
C THR A 473 -8.20 -5.33 -26.22
N ASN A 474 -7.82 -4.24 -26.88
CA ASN A 474 -6.85 -3.25 -26.37
C ASN A 474 -7.37 -2.44 -25.15
N GLU A 475 -8.34 -2.98 -24.42
CA GLU A 475 -9.04 -2.37 -23.30
C GLU A 475 -8.61 -3.03 -21.99
N ARG A 476 -8.56 -2.28 -20.90
CA ARG A 476 -8.12 -2.78 -19.58
C ARG A 476 -9.31 -3.43 -18.84
N GLY A 477 -9.23 -4.74 -18.60
CA GLY A 477 -10.14 -5.47 -17.71
C GLY A 477 -9.64 -5.53 -16.27
N PRO A 478 -10.36 -6.22 -15.37
CA PRO A 478 -9.98 -6.32 -13.95
C PRO A 478 -8.58 -6.92 -13.73
N ARG A 479 -8.18 -7.88 -14.58
CA ARG A 479 -6.85 -8.48 -14.53
C ARG A 479 -5.77 -7.46 -14.91
N GLU A 480 -5.99 -6.71 -15.98
CA GLU A 480 -5.05 -5.69 -16.46
C GLU A 480 -4.88 -4.58 -15.43
N TRP A 481 -5.97 -4.16 -14.77
CA TRP A 481 -5.91 -3.22 -13.64
C TRP A 481 -5.07 -3.74 -12.48
N LEU A 482 -5.23 -5.01 -12.12
CA LEU A 482 -4.40 -5.64 -11.08
C LEU A 482 -2.93 -5.70 -11.50
N VAL A 483 -2.63 -6.07 -12.73
CA VAL A 483 -1.24 -6.09 -13.25
C VAL A 483 -0.63 -4.69 -13.27
N LEU A 484 -1.38 -3.67 -13.67
CA LEU A 484 -0.94 -2.28 -13.65
C LEU A 484 -0.66 -1.80 -12.23
N PHE A 485 -1.55 -2.10 -11.29
CA PHE A 485 -1.35 -1.79 -9.88
C PHE A 485 -0.06 -2.42 -9.37
N LEU A 486 0.15 -3.72 -9.59
CA LEU A 486 1.33 -4.46 -9.14
C LEU A 486 2.65 -3.94 -9.75
N ASN A 487 2.60 -3.39 -10.97
CA ASN A 487 3.77 -2.82 -11.65
C ASN A 487 3.86 -1.29 -11.55
N SER A 488 2.98 -0.64 -10.78
CA SER A 488 2.96 0.82 -10.66
C SER A 488 4.12 1.36 -9.83
N LYS A 489 4.51 2.61 -10.06
CA LYS A 489 5.49 3.32 -9.21
C LYS A 489 5.02 3.44 -7.76
N ILE A 490 3.71 3.59 -7.55
CA ILE A 490 3.10 3.63 -6.22
C ILE A 490 3.34 2.30 -5.50
N ASN A 491 3.11 1.17 -6.17
CA ASN A 491 3.38 -0.14 -5.58
C ASN A 491 4.87 -0.39 -5.37
N SER A 492 5.73 0.08 -6.29
CA SER A 492 7.19 0.04 -6.10
C SER A 492 7.66 0.82 -4.87
N LEU A 493 7.07 1.99 -4.60
CA LEU A 493 7.31 2.75 -3.38
C LEU A 493 6.72 2.03 -2.15
N ALA A 494 5.47 1.57 -2.25
CA ALA A 494 4.75 0.91 -1.15
C ALA A 494 5.37 -0.43 -0.73
N THR A 495 6.11 -1.09 -1.63
CA THR A 495 6.84 -2.34 -1.36
C THR A 495 8.34 -2.12 -1.15
N ASN A 496 8.79 -0.85 -1.13
CA ASN A 496 10.16 -0.52 -0.80
C ASN A 496 10.46 -0.90 0.68
N PRO A 497 11.54 -1.63 0.97
CA PRO A 497 11.85 -2.10 2.33
C PRO A 497 11.93 -0.98 3.37
N PHE A 498 12.49 0.18 3.02
CA PHE A 498 12.62 1.31 3.93
C PHE A 498 11.27 1.97 4.21
N PHE A 499 10.44 2.12 3.17
CA PHE A 499 9.10 2.69 3.32
C PHE A 499 8.21 1.79 4.18
N VAL A 500 8.25 0.48 3.92
CA VAL A 500 7.49 -0.52 4.70
C VAL A 500 7.98 -0.57 6.14
N PHE A 501 9.28 -0.56 6.38
CA PHE A 501 9.85 -0.46 7.72
C PHE A 501 9.39 0.81 8.45
N PHE A 502 9.42 1.96 7.76
CA PHE A 502 8.97 3.22 8.32
C PHE A 502 7.49 3.20 8.70
N ILE A 503 6.61 2.78 7.80
CA ILE A 503 5.16 2.73 8.07
C ILE A 503 4.81 1.69 9.14
N TYR A 504 5.48 0.53 9.14
CA TYR A 504 5.18 -0.55 10.07
C TYR A 504 5.69 -0.27 11.50
N VAL A 505 6.90 0.29 11.64
CA VAL A 505 7.55 0.46 12.95
C VAL A 505 7.66 1.91 13.36
N ILE A 506 8.29 2.77 12.55
CA ILE A 506 8.54 4.18 12.92
C ILE A 506 7.22 4.95 13.04
N GLY A 507 6.22 4.60 12.24
CA GLY A 507 4.86 5.14 12.33
C GLY A 507 4.22 4.92 13.70
N LEU A 508 4.57 3.84 14.41
CA LEU A 508 4.08 3.58 15.78
C LEU A 508 4.54 4.64 16.77
N TYR A 509 5.79 5.08 16.68
CA TYR A 509 6.34 6.13 17.55
C TYR A 509 5.62 7.46 17.32
N GLY A 510 5.43 7.83 16.05
CA GLY A 510 4.72 9.06 15.69
C GLY A 510 3.26 9.04 16.14
N LEU A 511 2.60 7.88 16.09
CA LEU A 511 1.22 7.73 16.54
C LEU A 511 1.11 7.76 18.06
N TYR A 512 1.80 6.85 18.75
CA TYR A 512 1.58 6.56 20.18
C TYR A 512 2.33 7.48 21.14
N LEU A 513 3.43 8.11 20.71
CA LEU A 513 4.19 9.06 21.54
C LEU A 513 3.79 10.52 21.31
N THR A 514 2.72 10.77 20.54
CA THR A 514 2.20 12.11 20.30
C THR A 514 0.71 12.17 20.63
N PRO A 515 0.12 13.39 20.76
CA PRO A 515 -1.32 13.54 20.96
C PRO A 515 -2.15 12.93 19.83
N ALA A 516 -1.57 12.62 18.66
CA ALA A 516 -2.30 12.05 17.53
C ALA A 516 -3.10 10.80 17.91
N PHE A 517 -2.57 9.96 18.82
CA PHE A 517 -3.29 8.78 19.29
C PHE A 517 -4.61 9.14 20.01
N GLY A 518 -4.59 10.05 20.98
CA GLY A 518 -5.80 10.49 21.69
C GLY A 518 -6.83 11.13 20.75
N TRP A 519 -6.36 11.92 19.78
CA TRP A 519 -7.23 12.57 18.78
C TRP A 519 -7.88 11.56 17.83
N LEU A 520 -7.14 10.53 17.41
CA LEU A 520 -7.67 9.47 16.55
C LEU A 520 -8.65 8.57 17.31
N MET A 521 -8.42 8.31 18.60
CA MET A 521 -9.38 7.59 19.45
C MET A 521 -10.68 8.38 19.64
N GLY A 522 -10.59 9.70 19.86
CA GLY A 522 -11.76 10.55 20.04
C GLY A 522 -12.59 10.83 18.78
N SER A 523 -12.16 10.32 17.62
CA SER A 523 -12.87 10.45 16.36
C SER A 523 -13.17 9.07 15.80
N HIS A 524 -14.45 8.76 15.55
CA HIS A 524 -14.83 7.48 14.93
C HIS A 524 -14.08 7.23 13.61
N ILE A 525 -13.99 8.25 12.74
CA ILE A 525 -13.26 8.17 11.48
C ILE A 525 -11.76 7.98 11.74
N GLY A 526 -11.22 8.68 12.74
CA GLY A 526 -9.82 8.53 13.16
C GLY A 526 -9.51 7.09 13.56
N HIS A 527 -10.36 6.50 14.40
CA HIS A 527 -10.22 5.12 14.87
C HIS A 527 -10.34 4.09 13.72
N VAL A 528 -11.30 4.27 12.80
CA VAL A 528 -11.42 3.42 11.60
C VAL A 528 -10.19 3.53 10.69
N LEU A 529 -9.71 4.75 10.43
CA LEU A 529 -8.50 4.98 9.63
C LEU A 529 -7.26 4.37 10.28
N MET A 530 -7.16 4.46 11.61
CA MET A 530 -6.10 3.84 12.38
C MET A 530 -6.14 2.31 12.28
N GLN A 531 -7.31 1.67 12.44
CA GLN A 531 -7.46 0.22 12.24
C GLN A 531 -7.11 -0.20 10.80
N LEU A 532 -7.56 0.56 9.80
CA LEU A 532 -7.22 0.31 8.40
C LEU A 532 -5.72 0.43 8.16
N HIS A 533 -5.07 1.45 8.72
CA HIS A 533 -3.62 1.63 8.66
C HIS A 533 -2.90 0.42 9.24
N PHE A 534 -3.31 -0.09 10.39
CA PHE A 534 -2.69 -1.26 11.01
C PHE A 534 -2.80 -2.53 10.17
N ILE A 535 -3.98 -2.80 9.60
CA ILE A 535 -4.17 -3.93 8.69
C ILE A 535 -3.28 -3.78 7.44
N LEU A 536 -3.26 -2.58 6.83
CA LEU A 536 -2.50 -2.32 5.61
C LEU A 536 -0.99 -2.33 5.85
N ALA A 537 -0.50 -1.69 6.92
CA ALA A 537 0.90 -1.65 7.30
C ALA A 537 1.43 -3.06 7.57
N GLY A 538 0.67 -3.85 8.35
CA GLY A 538 0.97 -5.25 8.58
C GLY A 538 0.98 -6.07 7.29
N TYR A 539 -0.04 -5.89 6.43
CA TYR A 539 -0.12 -6.62 5.17
C TYR A 539 1.06 -6.30 4.26
N LEU A 540 1.43 -5.03 4.12
CA LEU A 540 2.60 -4.58 3.34
C LEU A 540 3.91 -5.16 3.91
N PHE A 541 4.08 -5.13 5.25
CA PHE A 541 5.25 -5.69 5.92
C PHE A 541 5.39 -7.18 5.65
N TYR A 542 4.35 -7.97 5.91
CA TYR A 542 4.41 -9.41 5.68
C TYR A 542 4.40 -9.79 4.20
N TRP A 543 3.83 -8.97 3.32
CA TRP A 543 3.95 -9.17 1.87
C TRP A 543 5.39 -9.00 1.42
N VAL A 544 6.10 -7.98 1.91
CA VAL A 544 7.52 -7.78 1.62
C VAL A 544 8.40 -8.84 2.28
N LEU A 545 8.02 -9.31 3.45
CA LEU A 545 8.79 -10.28 4.20
C LEU A 545 8.63 -11.71 3.65
N LEU A 546 7.40 -12.21 3.51
CA LEU A 546 7.13 -13.57 3.04
C LEU A 546 7.25 -13.73 1.53
N GLY A 547 6.99 -12.65 0.77
CA GLY A 547 7.26 -12.59 -0.67
C GLY A 547 6.51 -13.62 -1.53
N ILE A 548 5.28 -13.99 -1.14
CA ILE A 548 4.50 -15.02 -1.85
C ILE A 548 3.84 -14.46 -3.12
N ASP A 549 3.23 -13.28 -3.01
CA ASP A 549 2.58 -12.61 -4.14
C ASP A 549 3.58 -11.79 -4.99
N PRO A 550 3.33 -11.61 -6.31
CA PRO A 550 4.23 -10.89 -7.20
C PRO A 550 4.44 -9.44 -6.76
N ARG A 551 5.69 -8.97 -6.80
CA ARG A 551 6.05 -7.59 -6.45
C ARG A 551 7.28 -7.10 -7.23
N PRO A 552 7.45 -5.78 -7.39
CA PRO A 552 8.68 -5.20 -7.91
C PRO A 552 9.88 -5.52 -7.00
N HIS A 553 11.06 -5.73 -7.58
CA HIS A 553 12.35 -5.83 -6.87
C HIS A 553 12.33 -6.69 -5.58
N PRO A 554 12.13 -8.02 -5.66
CA PRO A 554 12.05 -8.86 -4.47
C PRO A 554 13.36 -8.86 -3.68
N LEU A 555 13.26 -8.74 -2.35
CA LEU A 555 14.40 -8.84 -1.45
C LEU A 555 15.00 -10.26 -1.44
N PRO A 556 16.34 -10.40 -1.41
CA PRO A 556 17.00 -11.68 -1.16
C PRO A 556 16.70 -12.16 0.27
N TYR A 557 16.83 -13.47 0.53
CA TYR A 557 16.45 -14.06 1.81
C TYR A 557 17.18 -13.45 3.01
N TRP A 558 18.50 -13.21 2.89
CA TRP A 558 19.27 -12.52 3.92
C TRP A 558 18.74 -11.10 4.20
N GLY A 559 18.32 -10.37 3.16
CA GLY A 559 17.76 -9.02 3.29
C GLY A 559 16.42 -9.03 4.03
N ARG A 560 15.61 -10.08 3.84
CA ARG A 560 14.35 -10.28 4.60
C ARG A 560 14.63 -10.56 6.08
N ILE A 561 15.66 -11.35 6.39
CA ILE A 561 16.08 -11.63 7.76
C ILE A 561 16.56 -10.35 8.45
N VAL A 562 17.41 -9.56 7.78
CA VAL A 562 17.87 -8.27 8.31
C VAL A 562 16.70 -7.31 8.56
N LEU A 563 15.77 -7.21 7.60
CA LEU A 563 14.56 -6.39 7.76
C LEU A 563 13.73 -6.84 8.98
N LEU A 564 13.56 -8.15 9.17
CA LEU A 564 12.83 -8.70 10.31
C LEU A 564 13.54 -8.43 11.63
N LEU A 565 14.85 -8.66 11.72
CA LEU A 565 15.62 -8.44 12.95
C LEU A 565 15.68 -6.95 13.32
N LEU A 566 15.85 -6.07 12.33
CA LEU A 566 15.80 -4.62 12.55
C LEU A 566 14.42 -4.17 13.04
N SER A 567 13.36 -4.69 12.42
CA SER A 567 11.97 -4.44 12.84
C SER A 567 11.71 -4.91 14.27
N LEU A 568 12.14 -6.12 14.60
CA LEU A 568 12.02 -6.69 15.95
C LEU A 568 12.75 -5.84 16.98
N GLY A 569 13.98 -5.40 16.69
CA GLY A 569 14.76 -4.57 17.60
C GLY A 569 14.11 -3.21 17.89
N VAL A 570 13.63 -2.51 16.85
CA VAL A 570 12.98 -1.21 17.03
C VAL A 570 11.61 -1.36 17.70
N HIS A 571 10.81 -2.38 17.33
CA HIS A 571 9.52 -2.64 17.97
C HIS A 571 9.65 -3.04 19.46
N ALA A 572 10.68 -3.82 19.80
CA ALA A 572 10.99 -4.15 21.18
C ALA A 572 11.33 -2.89 21.98
N PHE A 573 12.11 -1.96 21.41
CA PHE A 573 12.44 -0.70 22.07
C PHE A 573 11.20 0.18 22.30
N PHE A 574 10.26 0.22 21.35
CA PHE A 574 8.96 0.89 21.55
C PHE A 574 8.24 0.35 22.79
N SER A 575 8.18 -0.97 22.92
CA SER A 575 7.54 -1.64 24.05
C SER A 575 8.23 -1.31 25.38
N VAL A 576 9.57 -1.28 25.39
CA VAL A 576 10.38 -0.87 26.56
C VAL A 576 10.10 0.58 26.95
N ILE A 577 10.01 1.51 25.99
CA ILE A 577 9.65 2.91 26.29
C ILE A 577 8.30 2.98 27.00
N LEU A 578 7.30 2.22 26.54
CA LEU A 578 5.99 2.21 27.17
C LEU A 578 6.04 1.63 28.58
N MET A 579 6.77 0.53 28.79
CA MET A 579 6.92 -0.10 30.11
C MET A 579 7.77 0.72 31.09
N MET A 580 8.57 1.65 30.61
CA MET A 580 9.36 2.59 31.42
C MET A 580 8.72 3.97 31.54
N GLY A 581 7.57 4.19 30.88
CA GLY A 581 6.86 5.45 30.90
C GLY A 581 6.32 5.78 32.30
N THR A 582 6.36 7.07 32.66
CA THR A 582 5.85 7.57 33.94
C THR A 582 4.52 8.29 33.82
N THR A 583 3.98 8.41 32.61
CA THR A 583 2.74 9.14 32.30
C THR A 583 1.76 8.23 31.58
N PRO A 584 0.46 8.24 31.94
CA PRO A 584 -0.57 7.53 31.20
C PRO A 584 -0.63 7.99 29.74
N MET A 585 -0.84 7.06 28.82
CA MET A 585 -0.95 7.37 27.39
C MET A 585 -2.35 7.86 27.01
N ALA A 586 -2.41 8.82 26.08
CA ALA A 586 -3.66 9.32 25.49
C ALA A 586 -4.72 9.72 26.52
N ILE A 587 -4.29 10.42 27.57
CA ILE A 587 -5.15 10.88 28.66
C ILE A 587 -6.27 11.80 28.16
N GLU A 588 -6.07 12.46 27.01
CA GLU A 588 -7.07 13.29 26.36
C GLU A 588 -8.34 12.51 25.97
N TRP A 589 -8.21 11.20 25.74
CA TRP A 589 -9.34 10.31 25.47
C TRP A 589 -9.62 9.39 26.66
N TYR A 590 -8.65 8.57 27.07
CA TYR A 590 -8.84 7.57 28.11
C TYR A 590 -9.05 8.17 29.51
N GLY A 591 -8.71 9.45 29.71
CA GLY A 591 -9.09 10.19 30.91
C GLY A 591 -10.57 10.59 30.91
N LEU A 592 -11.20 10.76 29.74
CA LEU A 592 -12.62 11.10 29.60
C LEU A 592 -13.53 9.87 29.61
N VAL A 593 -13.09 8.77 28.97
CA VAL A 593 -13.86 7.53 28.83
C VAL A 593 -13.35 6.42 29.74
N ARG A 594 -13.34 6.68 31.05
CA ARG A 594 -12.74 5.82 32.06
C ARG A 594 -13.79 5.08 32.89
N PRO A 595 -13.94 3.75 32.73
CA PRO A 595 -14.76 2.92 33.62
C PRO A 595 -14.14 2.77 35.01
N ASP A 596 -14.97 2.49 36.02
CA ASP A 596 -14.54 2.36 37.43
C ASP A 596 -13.51 1.25 37.67
N TRP A 597 -13.50 0.21 36.83
CA TRP A 597 -12.55 -0.90 36.94
C TRP A 597 -11.15 -0.55 36.42
N VAL A 598 -10.98 0.55 35.68
CA VAL A 598 -9.66 1.08 35.30
C VAL A 598 -9.18 1.99 36.44
N VAL A 599 -8.64 1.38 37.50
CA VAL A 599 -8.26 2.11 38.74
C VAL A 599 -6.95 2.91 38.57
N ASP A 600 -6.02 2.43 37.75
CA ASP A 600 -4.74 3.09 37.49
C ASP A 600 -4.45 3.16 35.97
N PRO A 601 -4.65 4.34 35.33
CA PRO A 601 -4.37 4.54 33.91
C PRO A 601 -2.90 4.34 33.53
N LEU A 602 -1.97 4.57 34.46
CA LEU A 602 -0.55 4.32 34.20
C LEU A 602 -0.31 2.81 34.13
N ALA A 603 -0.83 2.04 35.10
CA ALA A 603 -0.71 0.58 35.07
C ALA A 603 -1.31 -0.04 33.79
N ASP A 604 -2.43 0.48 33.30
CA ASP A 604 -3.04 0.04 32.03
C ASP A 604 -2.14 0.35 30.81
N THR A 605 -1.47 1.51 30.82
CA THR A 605 -0.46 1.87 29.80
C THR A 605 0.74 0.93 29.85
N LEU A 606 1.26 0.63 31.04
CA LEU A 606 2.38 -0.29 31.24
C LEU A 606 2.03 -1.71 30.77
N PHE A 607 0.81 -2.16 31.06
CA PHE A 607 0.30 -3.43 30.55
C PHE A 607 0.22 -3.43 29.02
N GLY A 608 -0.21 -2.32 28.40
CA GLY A 608 -0.14 -2.15 26.94
C GLY A 608 1.27 -2.32 26.36
N GLY A 609 2.29 -1.80 27.06
CA GLY A 609 3.70 -2.02 26.71
C GLY A 609 4.14 -3.48 26.78
N GLN A 610 3.73 -4.20 27.83
CA GLN A 610 4.01 -5.64 27.98
C GLN A 610 3.33 -6.47 26.88
N VAL A 611 2.09 -6.14 26.54
CA VAL A 611 1.33 -6.75 25.45
C VAL A 611 2.03 -6.51 24.11
N ALA A 612 2.44 -5.27 23.83
CA ALA A 612 3.16 -4.92 22.61
C ALA A 612 4.47 -5.70 22.45
N TRP A 613 5.16 -5.97 23.56
CA TRP A 613 6.33 -6.83 23.57
C TRP A 613 5.97 -8.29 23.29
N GLY A 614 5.14 -8.92 24.13
CA GLY A 614 4.87 -10.36 24.08
C GLY A 614 4.17 -10.82 22.80
N LEU A 615 3.18 -10.07 22.31
CA LEU A 615 2.46 -10.42 21.06
C LEU A 615 3.31 -10.24 19.81
N SER A 616 4.44 -9.51 19.87
CA SER A 616 5.30 -9.29 18.71
C SER A 616 6.33 -10.40 18.47
N GLU A 617 6.78 -11.07 19.53
CA GLU A 617 7.85 -12.07 19.42
C GLU A 617 7.38 -13.36 18.74
N ILE A 618 6.17 -13.83 19.06
CA ILE A 618 5.64 -15.09 18.52
C ILE A 618 5.48 -15.02 16.99
N PRO A 619 4.81 -14.00 16.41
CA PRO A 619 4.69 -13.89 14.96
C PRO A 619 6.03 -13.65 14.27
N ALA A 620 6.93 -12.88 14.88
CA ALA A 620 8.27 -12.65 14.34
C ALA A 620 9.09 -13.95 14.25
N LEU A 621 9.03 -14.80 15.27
CA LEU A 621 9.69 -16.11 15.28
C LEU A 621 9.11 -17.02 14.19
N LEU A 622 7.78 -17.07 14.04
CA LEU A 622 7.14 -17.85 12.98
C LEU A 622 7.53 -17.37 11.58
N ALA A 623 7.63 -16.05 11.39
CA ALA A 623 8.09 -15.47 10.13
C ALA A 623 9.57 -15.80 9.86
N LEU A 624 10.44 -15.74 10.87
CA LEU A 624 11.85 -16.11 10.76
C LEU A 624 12.01 -17.58 10.34
N ILE A 625 11.32 -18.50 11.01
CA ILE A 625 11.31 -19.93 10.66
C ILE A 625 10.84 -20.10 9.21
N THR A 626 9.78 -19.40 8.82
CA THR A 626 9.25 -19.48 7.46
C THR A 626 10.26 -19.01 6.42
N ILE A 627 10.95 -17.89 6.64
CA ILE A 627 11.97 -17.38 5.73
C ILE A 627 13.16 -18.35 5.64
N MET A 628 13.60 -18.91 6.76
CA MET A 628 14.69 -19.90 6.79
C MET A 628 14.35 -21.16 6.01
N VAL A 629 13.12 -21.68 6.17
CA VAL A 629 12.63 -22.83 5.39
C VAL A 629 12.54 -22.47 3.90
N GLN A 630 12.07 -21.27 3.55
CA GLN A 630 12.02 -20.82 2.16
C GLN A 630 13.43 -20.70 1.56
N TRP A 631 14.38 -20.14 2.31
CA TRP A 631 15.77 -19.99 1.90
C TRP A 631 16.42 -21.34 1.66
N SER A 632 16.36 -22.26 2.63
CA SER A 632 16.89 -23.62 2.50
C SER A 632 16.32 -24.36 1.28
N ARG A 633 15.00 -24.26 1.03
CA ARG A 633 14.36 -24.87 -0.15
C ARG A 633 14.71 -24.18 -1.47
N SER A 634 15.06 -22.90 -1.45
CA SER A 634 15.53 -22.19 -2.63
C SER A 634 16.94 -22.63 -2.99
N ASP A 635 17.83 -22.62 -2.01
CA ASP A 635 19.24 -23.00 -2.18
C ASP A 635 19.36 -24.46 -2.65
N ALA A 636 18.56 -25.37 -2.09
CA ALA A 636 18.53 -26.76 -2.55
C ALA A 636 18.08 -26.90 -4.02
N ARG A 637 17.15 -26.06 -4.48
CA ARG A 637 16.69 -26.06 -5.89
C ARG A 637 17.73 -25.46 -6.82
N ASP A 638 18.37 -24.36 -6.40
CA ASP A 638 19.40 -23.69 -7.17
C ASP A 638 20.67 -24.54 -7.27
N ALA A 639 21.08 -25.21 -6.18
CA ALA A 639 22.15 -26.20 -6.19
C ALA A 639 21.85 -27.32 -7.20
N LYS A 640 20.68 -27.96 -7.11
CA LYS A 640 20.28 -29.02 -8.06
C LYS A 640 20.20 -28.54 -9.51
N ARG A 641 19.86 -27.26 -9.75
CA ARG A 641 19.87 -26.67 -11.09
C ARG A 641 21.30 -26.50 -11.61
N LYS A 642 22.22 -26.02 -10.76
CA LYS A 642 23.64 -25.88 -11.10
C LYS A 642 24.28 -27.24 -11.36
N ASP A 643 24.02 -28.25 -10.52
CA ASP A 643 24.51 -29.62 -10.72
C ASP A 643 24.06 -30.18 -12.08
N ARG A 644 22.77 -30.03 -12.42
CA ARG A 644 22.23 -30.46 -13.73
C ARG A 644 22.82 -29.68 -14.91
N GLN A 645 23.21 -28.43 -14.70
CA GLN A 645 23.84 -27.62 -15.74
C GLN A 645 25.28 -28.09 -15.95
N ALA A 646 26.02 -28.31 -14.85
CA ALA A 646 27.37 -28.82 -14.84
C ALA A 646 27.46 -30.22 -15.49
N GLU A 647 26.51 -31.12 -15.21
CA GLU A 647 26.40 -32.42 -15.89
C GLU A 647 26.16 -32.29 -17.41
N ARG A 648 25.46 -31.23 -17.85
CA ARG A 648 25.15 -31.00 -19.27
C ARG A 648 26.30 -30.37 -20.05
N ASP A 649 27.05 -29.47 -19.42
CA ASP A 649 28.14 -28.73 -20.06
C ASP A 649 29.54 -29.25 -19.70
N GLY A 650 29.62 -30.33 -18.91
CA GLY A 650 30.86 -30.99 -18.53
C GLY A 650 31.71 -30.13 -17.61
N ASP A 651 31.09 -29.51 -16.61
CA ASP A 651 31.71 -28.58 -15.67
C ASP A 651 32.39 -27.39 -16.38
N ALA A 652 31.76 -26.85 -17.44
CA ALA A 652 32.38 -25.83 -18.29
C ALA A 652 32.80 -24.57 -17.50
N GLU A 653 31.99 -24.15 -16.54
CA GLU A 653 32.26 -23.01 -15.66
C GLU A 653 33.46 -23.28 -14.75
N LEU A 654 33.52 -24.48 -14.12
CA LEU A 654 34.63 -24.90 -13.27
C LEU A 654 35.93 -25.00 -14.09
N ASN A 655 35.85 -25.54 -15.30
CA ASN A 655 36.98 -25.66 -16.22
C ASN A 655 37.50 -24.29 -16.68
N ALA A 656 36.60 -23.34 -16.96
CA ALA A 656 36.98 -21.96 -17.29
C ALA A 656 37.64 -21.27 -16.09
N TYR A 657 37.12 -21.46 -14.87
CA TYR A 657 37.71 -20.94 -13.65
C TYR A 657 39.09 -21.54 -13.36
N ASN A 658 39.24 -22.86 -13.51
CA ASN A 658 40.52 -23.56 -13.39
C ASN A 658 41.54 -23.07 -14.42
N LYS A 659 41.12 -22.80 -15.66
CA LYS A 659 41.99 -22.17 -16.68
C LYS A 659 42.43 -20.76 -16.27
N HIS A 660 41.54 -19.97 -15.68
CA HIS A 660 41.89 -18.64 -15.16
C HIS A 660 42.92 -18.73 -14.02
N LEU A 661 42.70 -19.60 -13.04
CA LEU A 661 43.68 -19.86 -11.96
C LEU A 661 45.01 -20.39 -12.52
N ALA A 662 44.98 -21.26 -13.52
CA ALA A 662 46.18 -21.73 -14.20
C ALA A 662 46.93 -20.60 -14.90
N SER A 663 46.23 -19.62 -15.50
CA SER A 663 46.87 -18.45 -16.10
C SER A 663 47.56 -17.55 -15.07
N LEU A 664 46.99 -17.41 -13.87
CA LEU A 664 47.62 -16.70 -12.75
C LEU A 664 48.89 -17.42 -12.28
N ASN A 665 48.88 -18.75 -12.24
CA ASN A 665 50.06 -19.57 -11.92
C ASN A 665 51.12 -19.61 -13.04
N GLN A 666 50.73 -19.57 -14.31
CA GLN A 666 51.68 -19.50 -15.43
C GLN A 666 52.42 -18.18 -15.48
N GLY A 667 51.78 -17.08 -15.05
CA GLY A 667 52.43 -15.78 -14.86
C GLY A 667 53.58 -15.80 -13.84
N SER A 668 53.60 -16.77 -12.91
CA SER A 668 54.67 -16.92 -11.91
C SER A 668 55.72 -17.98 -12.27
N LYS A 669 55.41 -18.96 -13.14
CA LYS A 669 56.30 -20.08 -13.49
C LYS A 669 57.10 -19.90 -14.78
N GLY A 670 56.92 -18.78 -15.51
CA GLY A 670 57.55 -18.52 -16.81
C GLY A 670 58.77 -17.59 -16.81
N ARG A 671 59.25 -17.09 -15.66
CA ARG A 671 60.42 -16.20 -15.62
C ARG A 671 61.66 -17.01 -15.26
N ARG A 672 62.35 -17.60 -16.25
CA ARG A 672 63.78 -17.92 -16.13
C ARG A 672 64.50 -16.59 -15.92
N VAL A 673 64.82 -16.26 -14.68
CA VAL A 673 65.61 -15.07 -14.34
C VAL A 673 67.06 -15.43 -14.63
N GLU A 674 67.54 -15.20 -15.84
CA GLU A 674 68.98 -15.02 -16.07
C GLU A 674 69.27 -13.54 -15.80
N PRO A 675 70.05 -13.19 -14.76
CA PRO A 675 70.30 -11.80 -14.44
C PRO A 675 71.35 -11.26 -15.41
N GLN A 676 70.99 -10.23 -16.18
CA GLN A 676 71.92 -9.45 -17.00
C GLN A 676 72.68 -8.46 -16.11
N GLY A 677 73.58 -8.98 -15.29
CA GLY A 677 74.32 -8.23 -14.26
C GLY A 677 74.08 -8.76 -12.85
N PRO A 678 74.83 -8.31 -11.84
CA PRO A 678 74.61 -8.76 -10.47
C PRO A 678 73.22 -8.36 -9.94
N ALA A 679 72.42 -9.34 -9.52
CA ALA A 679 71.08 -9.15 -8.99
C ALA A 679 71.05 -9.44 -7.49
N ARG A 680 70.68 -8.43 -6.70
CA ARG A 680 70.48 -8.57 -5.26
C ARG A 680 69.05 -9.04 -4.98
N VAL A 681 68.89 -10.17 -4.28
CA VAL A 681 67.63 -10.90 -4.12
C VAL A 681 67.34 -11.25 -2.65
N ASP A 682 66.06 -11.40 -2.30
CA ASP A 682 65.64 -11.84 -0.97
C ASP A 682 65.87 -13.34 -0.73
N ALA A 683 65.69 -13.80 0.52
CA ALA A 683 65.95 -15.18 0.92
C ALA A 683 65.08 -16.22 0.21
N ASN A 684 63.81 -15.91 -0.10
CA ASN A 684 62.90 -16.85 -0.78
C ASN A 684 63.31 -17.05 -2.24
N MET A 685 63.65 -15.96 -2.92
CA MET A 685 64.17 -16.02 -4.28
C MET A 685 65.54 -16.71 -4.30
N PHE A 686 66.44 -16.37 -3.39
CA PHE A 686 67.76 -17.00 -3.28
C PHE A 686 67.62 -18.52 -3.05
N ALA A 687 66.62 -18.97 -2.30
CA ALA A 687 66.36 -20.40 -2.07
C ALA A 687 66.00 -21.15 -3.36
N SER A 688 65.25 -20.50 -4.26
CA SER A 688 64.96 -21.05 -5.58
C SER A 688 66.19 -21.06 -6.51
N VAL A 689 67.12 -20.11 -6.32
CA VAL A 689 68.36 -20.01 -7.10
C VAL A 689 69.33 -21.12 -6.70
N VAL A 690 69.64 -21.31 -5.42
CA VAL A 690 70.69 -22.25 -4.97
C VAL A 690 70.40 -23.72 -5.28
N VAL A 691 69.13 -24.09 -5.49
CA VAL A 691 68.73 -25.45 -5.89
C VAL A 691 68.75 -25.68 -7.41
N THR A 692 69.04 -24.64 -8.20
CA THR A 692 69.10 -24.74 -9.67
C THR A 692 70.40 -25.41 -10.10
N PRO A 693 70.36 -26.51 -10.88
CA PRO A 693 71.58 -27.18 -11.35
C PRO A 693 72.48 -26.24 -12.17
N GLY A 694 73.79 -26.28 -11.89
CA GLY A 694 74.80 -25.49 -12.61
C GLY A 694 75.15 -24.14 -11.98
N ILE A 695 74.54 -23.77 -10.84
CA ILE A 695 74.90 -22.57 -10.08
C ILE A 695 75.92 -22.92 -9.00
N THR A 696 77.01 -22.15 -8.93
CA THR A 696 78.01 -22.29 -7.86
C THR A 696 77.70 -21.33 -6.73
N ILE A 697 77.56 -21.86 -5.51
CA ILE A 697 77.27 -21.06 -4.32
C ILE A 697 78.60 -20.66 -3.68
N ILE A 698 78.82 -19.37 -3.44
CA ILE A 698 80.05 -18.82 -2.86
C ILE A 698 79.73 -18.11 -1.55
N ASP A 699 80.27 -18.63 -0.46
CA ASP A 699 80.26 -17.99 0.85
C ASP A 699 81.51 -17.13 1.00
N VAL A 700 81.33 -15.82 1.17
CA VAL A 700 82.45 -14.88 1.24
C VAL A 700 82.83 -14.47 2.66
N ARG A 701 82.33 -15.19 3.68
CA ARG A 701 82.72 -15.00 5.08
C ARG A 701 84.09 -15.63 5.37
N THR A 702 84.57 -15.43 6.60
CA THR A 702 85.83 -16.05 7.05
C THR A 702 85.69 -17.59 7.15
N PRO A 703 86.79 -18.35 7.01
CA PRO A 703 86.73 -19.82 7.12
C PRO A 703 86.16 -20.32 8.45
N GLY A 704 86.39 -19.59 9.55
CA GLY A 704 85.82 -19.92 10.85
C GLY A 704 84.31 -19.74 10.92
N GLU A 705 83.74 -18.75 10.21
CA GLU A 705 82.29 -18.58 10.08
C GLU A 705 81.67 -19.66 9.18
N PHE A 706 82.37 -20.06 8.11
CA PHE A 706 81.93 -21.11 7.20
C PHE A 706 81.86 -22.49 7.86
N ALA A 707 82.88 -22.84 8.67
CA ALA A 707 82.90 -24.10 9.39
C ALA A 707 81.76 -24.21 10.42
N GLN A 708 81.40 -23.10 11.08
CA GLN A 708 80.31 -23.07 12.06
C GLN A 708 78.95 -23.38 11.45
N SER A 709 78.59 -22.69 10.36
CA SER A 709 77.40 -22.99 9.55
C SER A 709 77.53 -22.35 8.18
N HIS A 710 77.06 -23.00 7.12
CA HIS A 710 77.03 -22.46 5.76
C HIS A 710 75.86 -23.06 4.96
N ILE A 711 75.51 -22.48 3.81
CA ILE A 711 74.49 -23.03 2.91
C ILE A 711 75.09 -24.25 2.20
N GLY A 712 74.41 -25.40 2.26
CA GLY A 712 74.92 -26.66 1.72
C GLY A 712 75.34 -26.56 0.25
N GLY A 713 76.55 -27.05 -0.07
CA GLY A 713 77.13 -26.97 -1.41
C GLY A 713 77.89 -25.66 -1.71
N ALA A 714 78.00 -24.75 -0.75
CA ALA A 714 78.80 -23.53 -0.89
C ALA A 714 80.31 -23.81 -0.85
N VAL A 715 81.08 -23.02 -1.61
CA VAL A 715 82.54 -22.93 -1.51
C VAL A 715 82.93 -21.65 -0.79
N ASN A 716 83.94 -21.70 0.09
CA ASN A 716 84.34 -20.55 0.90
C ASN A 716 85.45 -19.72 0.23
N TYR A 717 85.11 -18.52 -0.27
CA TYR A 717 86.05 -17.53 -0.79
C TYR A 717 86.01 -16.28 0.08
N ASN A 718 86.80 -16.27 1.15
CA ASN A 718 86.83 -15.18 2.12
C ASN A 718 87.24 -13.83 1.47
N VAL A 719 86.30 -12.89 1.33
CA VAL A 719 86.53 -11.59 0.65
C VAL A 719 87.57 -10.70 1.33
N GLU A 720 87.83 -10.95 2.61
CA GLU A 720 88.81 -10.25 3.45
C GLU A 720 90.17 -10.95 3.46
N GLY A 721 90.27 -12.17 2.92
CA GLY A 721 91.52 -12.92 2.81
C GLY A 721 92.42 -12.40 1.68
N PRO A 722 93.75 -12.57 1.79
CA PRO A 722 94.69 -12.11 0.76
C PRO A 722 94.50 -12.82 -0.58
N ASP A 723 94.00 -14.07 -0.57
CA ASP A 723 93.90 -14.92 -1.76
C ASP A 723 92.61 -14.71 -2.58
N PHE A 724 91.66 -13.91 -2.08
CA PHE A 724 90.35 -13.74 -2.71
C PHE A 724 90.43 -13.28 -4.17
N ALA A 725 91.34 -12.32 -4.45
CA ALA A 725 91.51 -11.76 -5.78
C ALA A 725 92.02 -12.80 -6.80
N ASP A 726 92.78 -13.80 -6.35
CA ASP A 726 93.27 -14.87 -7.21
C ASP A 726 92.24 -16.00 -7.33
N GLN A 727 91.48 -16.29 -6.27
CA GLN A 727 90.35 -17.24 -6.31
C GLN A 727 89.27 -16.83 -7.33
N ILE A 728 88.92 -15.55 -7.39
CA ILE A 728 87.88 -15.08 -8.32
C ILE A 728 88.36 -15.04 -9.78
N LYS A 729 89.66 -14.88 -10.07
CA LYS A 729 90.19 -14.94 -11.45
C LYS A 729 90.01 -16.29 -12.12
N GLY A 730 89.89 -17.37 -11.33
CA GLY A 730 89.64 -18.72 -11.83
C GLY A 730 88.17 -18.98 -12.17
N LEU A 731 87.27 -18.05 -11.90
CA LEU A 731 85.85 -18.19 -12.20
C LEU A 731 85.58 -18.01 -13.71
N ASP A 732 84.68 -18.83 -14.25
CA ASP A 732 84.16 -18.66 -15.61
C ASP A 732 83.35 -17.35 -15.68
N PRO A 733 83.73 -16.38 -16.54
CA PRO A 733 83.01 -15.11 -16.70
C PRO A 733 81.54 -15.27 -17.14
N ASP A 734 81.22 -16.36 -17.85
CA ASP A 734 79.87 -16.69 -18.32
C ASP A 734 79.12 -17.65 -17.36
N GLY A 735 79.75 -18.04 -16.25
CA GLY A 735 79.13 -18.84 -15.19
C GLY A 735 78.11 -18.06 -14.35
N VAL A 736 77.19 -18.79 -13.71
CA VAL A 736 76.17 -18.21 -12.81
C VAL A 736 76.52 -18.53 -11.35
N TYR A 737 76.62 -17.50 -10.52
CA TYR A 737 77.08 -17.61 -9.13
C TYR A 737 76.03 -17.10 -8.15
N ALA A 738 75.89 -17.76 -7.01
CA ALA A 738 75.07 -17.31 -5.89
C ALA A 738 75.98 -16.94 -4.72
N VAL A 739 76.07 -15.65 -4.37
CA VAL A 739 77.04 -15.11 -3.43
C VAL A 739 76.33 -14.60 -2.18
N TYR A 740 76.83 -14.97 -1.00
CA TYR A 740 76.31 -14.45 0.26
C TYR A 740 77.41 -14.26 1.30
N CYS A 741 77.09 -13.47 2.33
CA CYS A 741 77.91 -13.34 3.53
C CYS A 741 77.03 -13.39 4.78
N GLN A 742 77.47 -12.82 5.92
CA GLN A 742 76.67 -12.88 7.16
C GLN A 742 75.35 -12.09 7.06
N SER A 743 75.42 -10.86 6.51
CA SER A 743 74.31 -9.89 6.52
C SER A 743 74.10 -9.12 5.21
N GLY A 744 74.86 -9.44 4.16
CA GLY A 744 74.82 -8.78 2.85
C GLY A 744 75.96 -7.78 2.56
N ASN A 745 76.65 -7.24 3.57
CA ASN A 745 77.64 -6.18 3.33
C ASN A 745 78.92 -6.67 2.63
N ARG A 746 79.47 -7.82 3.04
CA ARG A 746 80.70 -8.40 2.46
C ARG A 746 80.45 -9.00 1.07
N SER A 747 79.24 -9.54 0.84
CA SER A 747 78.83 -10.08 -0.46
C SER A 747 78.73 -8.99 -1.53
N GLN A 748 78.25 -7.79 -1.20
CA GLN A 748 78.28 -6.66 -2.14
C GLN A 748 79.69 -6.32 -2.62
N VAL A 749 80.67 -6.32 -1.70
CA VAL A 749 82.08 -6.06 -2.03
C VAL A 749 82.64 -7.17 -2.92
N ALA A 750 82.35 -8.43 -2.60
CA ALA A 750 82.76 -9.58 -3.40
C ALA A 750 82.17 -9.53 -4.82
N VAL A 751 80.87 -9.26 -4.93
CA VAL A 751 80.15 -9.12 -6.19
C VAL A 751 80.74 -7.99 -7.04
N GLY A 752 81.08 -6.84 -6.43
CA GLY A 752 81.75 -5.74 -7.14
C GLY A 752 83.12 -6.13 -7.70
N LYS A 753 83.92 -6.90 -6.94
CA LYS A 753 85.21 -7.43 -7.41
C LYS A 753 85.03 -8.47 -8.53
N MET A 754 84.04 -9.35 -8.43
CA MET A 754 83.70 -10.35 -9.46
C MET A 754 83.23 -9.68 -10.75
N ALA A 755 82.41 -8.63 -10.66
CA ALA A 755 82.00 -7.84 -11.82
C ALA A 755 83.21 -7.14 -12.48
N GLY A 756 84.16 -6.64 -11.68
CA GLY A 756 85.38 -6.00 -12.16
C GLY A 756 86.31 -6.89 -12.98
N ILE A 757 86.25 -8.22 -12.80
CA ILE A 757 87.01 -9.19 -13.60
C ILE A 757 86.18 -9.81 -14.75
N GLY A 758 84.94 -9.35 -14.93
CA GLY A 758 84.09 -9.72 -16.07
C GLY A 758 83.02 -10.78 -15.80
N VAL A 759 82.81 -11.22 -14.55
CA VAL A 759 81.70 -12.13 -14.22
C VAL A 759 80.37 -11.39 -14.34
N ARG A 760 79.46 -11.90 -15.17
CA ARG A 760 78.22 -11.18 -15.54
C ARG A 760 76.99 -11.56 -14.74
N SER A 761 76.88 -12.83 -14.32
CA SER A 761 75.65 -13.35 -13.72
C SER A 761 75.86 -13.78 -12.28
N VAL A 762 75.54 -12.88 -11.35
CA VAL A 762 75.67 -13.13 -9.91
C VAL A 762 74.37 -12.82 -9.19
N PHE A 763 73.87 -13.76 -8.39
CA PHE A 763 72.78 -13.54 -7.45
C PHE A 763 73.37 -13.27 -6.07
N GLU A 764 73.06 -12.12 -5.49
CA GLU A 764 73.51 -11.76 -4.15
C GLU A 764 72.38 -11.90 -3.14
N LEU A 765 72.59 -12.63 -2.04
CA LEU A 765 71.63 -12.70 -0.95
C LEU A 765 71.65 -11.40 -0.13
N GLU A 766 70.59 -10.60 -0.29
CA GLU A 766 70.46 -9.27 0.34
C GLU A 766 70.68 -9.29 1.85
N SER A 767 70.07 -10.27 2.52
CA SER A 767 70.02 -10.35 3.99
C SER A 767 71.14 -11.21 4.59
N GLY A 768 72.03 -11.77 3.75
CA GLY A 768 73.03 -12.76 4.15
C GLY A 768 72.44 -14.03 4.79
N ILE A 769 73.31 -14.89 5.32
CA ILE A 769 72.91 -16.15 5.95
C ILE A 769 72.04 -15.94 7.20
N THR A 770 72.16 -14.79 7.88
CA THR A 770 71.29 -14.47 9.03
C THR A 770 69.83 -14.38 8.60
N GLY A 771 69.55 -13.76 7.45
CA GLY A 771 68.21 -13.72 6.88
C GLY A 771 67.75 -15.05 6.31
N TRP A 772 68.68 -15.87 5.79
CA TRP A 772 68.42 -17.24 5.35
C TRP A 772 67.93 -18.14 6.50
N GLU A 773 68.63 -18.12 7.63
CA GLU A 773 68.26 -18.88 8.83
C GLU A 773 66.96 -18.35 9.45
N SER A 774 66.77 -17.02 9.48
CA SER A 774 65.53 -16.40 9.96
C SER A 774 64.30 -16.79 9.13
N ALA A 775 64.49 -17.07 7.83
CA ALA A 775 63.44 -17.58 6.95
C ALA A 775 63.18 -19.10 7.14
N GLY A 776 63.92 -19.76 8.03
CA GLY A 776 63.80 -21.20 8.30
C GLY A 776 64.49 -22.09 7.29
N SER A 777 65.38 -21.54 6.44
CA SER A 777 66.09 -22.31 5.42
C SER A 777 67.30 -23.08 6.01
N PRO A 778 67.60 -24.28 5.50
CA PRO A 778 68.59 -25.16 6.12
C PRO A 778 70.04 -24.68 5.92
N VAL A 779 70.89 -24.93 6.91
CA VAL A 779 72.34 -24.73 6.89
C VAL A 779 73.05 -26.02 7.30
N VAL A 780 74.31 -26.16 6.90
CA VAL A 780 75.19 -27.29 7.21
C VAL A 780 76.38 -26.77 8.04
N SER A 781 76.83 -27.52 9.04
CA SER A 781 78.04 -27.21 9.81
C SER A 781 79.11 -28.27 9.53
N GLU A 782 80.39 -27.87 9.48
CA GLU A 782 81.49 -28.83 9.48
C GLU A 782 81.82 -29.17 10.94
N SER A 783 81.58 -30.41 11.35
CA SER A 783 81.90 -30.90 12.70
C SER A 783 83.39 -31.16 12.89
#